data_AF-A0A9D1HWZ4-F1
#
_entry.id   AF-A0A9D1HWZ4-F1
#
_cell.length_a   1.000
_cell.length_b   1.000
_cell.length_c   1.000
_cell.angle_alpha   90.00
_cell.angle_beta   90.00
_cell.angle_gamma   90.00
#
_symmetry.space_group_name_H-M   'P 1'
#
loop_
_entity.id
_entity.type
_entity.pdbx_description
1 polymer ?
#
loop_
_entity_poly.entity_id
_entity_poly.type
_entity_poly.pdbx_seq_one_letter_code
_entity_poly.pdbx_strand_id
1 'polypeptide(L)'
;MKELKKAKGWLIIMMLLFLIVTGASVYFIYAISLLNGIENTLRFIVSVVVVMIWLLTLRSYIRSLKKRKISKYIPRIILSIIYVVILIVIGGFIIKTYSKVDNLTSSHDLYSTSIVTLKSNKVDSIKDMNNKKIGRITDETSVEGYTIPEEIIDKNNLKNKIEDYDTYTDLLDALLNEKIDYVFLPTDYVAMFSSIETYAEIGNTTKIIYTQTKEVKAEKKAGSNLKEPFTILLMGVDSEQEDVRTASYNGDSLMLITFNPKTLSSTILSIPRDTYVPIACMKNQRKNKITHAAWQGESCMINTIQNFTGITIDYYVKINFKGVVKLVDSLGGIEVDVPLGFCEQDSDRNFGNLQCVEAGHQVLNGEQALAWARHRKSAGFDDFVRGQNQQLVVKGILNQLKNVRSLDTVYELMDTLGNNMQTNMTTNEILSLYNIGKDVIIKAADTPMEELLSMQRLYISGSDAYIYDYDPRSGQGTRMNLYNFVPYEESLQAVIDAMKVNLGLKEPKMIKEFSFDINEPYEETIIGKMNKGTTGINLLPDFSGDTEAIVRSWGSRYGFTVAVKQVASSRAKGTVISQSIPAKTDMEYVKSITINVSNGAGATRPKDDDEDKKETPKPTQTPDDGEDDVVKPTPTPTPDPTPPSEPTLPPEIDPSA
;
A
#
# COMPACT_ATOMS: atom_id res chain seq x y z
N MET A 1 44.34 -7.88 -65.32
CA MET A 1 43.13 -8.50 -64.72
C MET A 1 43.16 -8.61 -63.18
N LYS A 2 44.22 -9.11 -62.53
CA LYS A 2 44.30 -9.23 -61.04
C LYS A 2 44.09 -7.91 -60.28
N GLU A 3 44.71 -6.82 -60.72
CA GLU A 3 44.55 -5.47 -60.12
C GLU A 3 43.12 -4.90 -60.25
N LEU A 4 42.42 -5.23 -61.34
CA LEU A 4 41.03 -4.78 -61.55
C LEU A 4 40.03 -5.53 -60.66
N LYS A 5 40.24 -6.83 -60.41
CA LYS A 5 39.44 -7.62 -59.45
C LYS A 5 39.68 -7.17 -58.00
N LYS A 6 40.94 -6.87 -57.62
CA LYS A 6 41.27 -6.29 -56.30
C LYS A 6 40.59 -4.94 -56.07
N ALA A 7 40.59 -4.06 -57.08
CA ALA A 7 39.91 -2.77 -56.99
C ALA A 7 38.38 -2.90 -56.85
N LYS A 8 37.74 -3.82 -57.58
CA LYS A 8 36.29 -4.09 -57.44
C LYS A 8 35.94 -4.66 -56.07
N GLY A 9 36.71 -5.62 -55.55
CA GLY A 9 36.49 -6.19 -54.21
C GLY A 9 36.62 -5.14 -53.10
N TRP A 10 37.61 -4.25 -53.21
CA TRP A 10 37.81 -3.17 -52.25
C TRP A 10 36.68 -2.13 -52.26
N LEU A 11 36.12 -1.82 -53.42
CA LEU A 11 34.94 -0.93 -53.54
C LEU A 11 33.71 -1.53 -52.85
N ILE A 12 33.48 -2.83 -53.00
CA ILE A 12 32.38 -3.55 -52.34
C ILE A 12 32.55 -3.52 -50.81
N ILE A 13 33.76 -3.81 -50.30
CA ILE A 13 34.05 -3.78 -48.86
C ILE A 13 33.78 -2.39 -48.27
N MET A 14 34.22 -1.33 -48.96
CA MET A 14 34.01 0.03 -48.49
C MET A 14 32.52 0.43 -48.54
N MET A 15 31.77 -0.05 -49.54
CA MET A 15 30.32 0.16 -49.63
C MET A 15 29.58 -0.50 -48.47
N LEU A 16 29.94 -1.74 -48.15
CA LEU A 16 29.40 -2.47 -47.00
C LEU A 16 29.73 -1.76 -45.68
N LEU A 17 30.98 -1.30 -45.51
CA LEU A 17 31.37 -0.54 -44.32
C LEU A 17 30.57 0.76 -44.18
N PHE A 18 30.35 1.49 -45.28
CA PHE A 18 29.55 2.71 -45.25
C PHE A 18 28.08 2.44 -44.89
N LEU A 19 27.50 1.35 -45.41
CA LEU A 19 26.16 0.90 -45.01
C LEU A 19 26.08 0.58 -43.52
N ILE A 20 27.09 -0.11 -42.98
CA ILE A 20 27.18 -0.42 -41.54
C ILE A 20 27.29 0.87 -40.71
N VAL A 21 28.14 1.82 -41.10
CA VAL A 21 28.28 3.12 -40.42
C VAL A 21 26.98 3.91 -40.44
N THR A 22 26.26 3.88 -41.57
CA THR A 22 24.94 4.53 -41.71
C THR A 22 23.92 3.85 -40.80
N GLY A 23 23.82 2.52 -40.85
CA GLY A 23 22.93 1.74 -39.99
C GLY A 23 23.20 1.96 -38.50
N ALA A 24 24.45 1.93 -38.08
CA ALA A 24 24.85 2.20 -36.70
C ALA A 24 24.52 3.63 -36.26
N SER A 25 24.70 4.62 -37.14
CA SER A 25 24.34 6.02 -36.83
C SER A 25 22.83 6.20 -36.69
N VAL A 26 22.03 5.61 -37.58
CA VAL A 26 20.56 5.63 -37.49
C VAL A 26 20.08 4.89 -36.25
N TYR A 27 20.62 3.70 -35.97
CA TYR A 27 20.33 2.92 -34.76
C TYR A 27 20.61 3.71 -33.48
N PHE A 28 21.76 4.39 -33.42
CA PHE A 28 22.12 5.19 -32.26
C PHE A 28 21.24 6.43 -32.09
N ILE A 29 20.91 7.13 -33.19
CA ILE A 29 19.97 8.26 -33.15
C ILE A 29 18.59 7.79 -32.68
N TYR A 30 18.12 6.63 -33.15
CA TYR A 30 16.89 6.01 -32.66
C TYR A 30 16.98 5.71 -31.16
N ALA A 31 18.04 5.04 -30.70
CA ALA A 31 18.24 4.72 -29.29
C ALA A 31 18.19 5.99 -28.42
N ILE A 32 18.91 7.04 -28.84
CA ILE A 32 18.90 8.34 -28.17
C ILE A 32 17.50 8.97 -28.18
N SER A 33 16.74 8.85 -29.26
CA SER A 33 15.40 9.43 -29.36
C SER A 33 14.39 8.84 -28.37
N LEU A 34 14.62 7.60 -27.92
CA LEU A 34 13.82 6.95 -26.87
C LEU A 34 14.00 7.61 -25.50
N LEU A 35 15.13 8.28 -25.25
CA LEU A 35 15.38 9.03 -24.02
C LEU A 35 14.65 10.39 -24.01
N ASN A 36 13.44 10.43 -24.58
CA ASN A 36 12.62 11.63 -24.58
C ASN A 36 12.22 11.98 -23.14
N GLY A 37 12.45 13.23 -22.75
CA GLY A 37 12.33 13.64 -21.35
C GLY A 37 13.65 13.87 -20.64
N ILE A 38 14.78 13.32 -21.12
CA ILE A 38 16.12 13.62 -20.57
C ILE A 38 16.84 14.62 -21.48
N GLU A 39 17.23 15.78 -20.93
CA GLU A 39 18.18 16.73 -21.54
C GLU A 39 18.01 16.91 -23.06
N ASN A 40 16.80 17.35 -23.48
CA ASN A 40 16.43 17.42 -24.90
C ASN A 40 17.44 18.21 -25.76
N THR A 41 18.04 19.27 -25.22
CA THR A 41 19.07 20.07 -25.89
C THR A 41 20.34 19.27 -26.13
N LEU A 42 20.86 18.58 -25.10
CA LEU A 42 22.07 17.77 -25.22
C LEU A 42 21.87 16.63 -26.22
N ARG A 43 20.71 15.96 -26.16
CA ARG A 43 20.32 14.92 -27.11
C ARG A 43 20.36 15.40 -28.56
N PHE A 44 19.81 16.58 -28.81
CA PHE A 44 19.83 17.19 -30.14
C PHE A 44 21.26 17.48 -30.60
N ILE A 45 22.10 18.06 -29.73
CA ILE A 45 23.52 18.32 -30.02
C ILE A 45 24.25 17.03 -30.38
N VAL A 46 24.10 15.97 -29.57
CA VAL A 46 24.73 14.67 -29.82
C VAL A 46 24.29 14.09 -31.16
N SER A 47 22.99 14.17 -31.48
CA SER A 47 22.45 13.70 -32.76
C SER A 47 23.02 14.49 -33.95
N VAL A 48 23.17 15.82 -33.83
CA VAL A 48 23.83 16.65 -34.85
C VAL A 48 25.30 16.27 -35.01
N VAL A 49 26.03 16.02 -33.92
CA VAL A 49 27.43 15.58 -33.96
C VAL A 49 27.57 14.23 -34.67
N VAL A 50 26.70 13.27 -34.37
CA VAL A 50 26.64 11.96 -35.04
C VAL A 50 26.40 12.12 -36.54
N VAL A 51 25.46 12.99 -36.93
CA VAL A 51 25.19 13.31 -38.34
C VAL A 51 26.40 13.98 -39.01
N MET A 52 27.09 14.90 -38.32
CA MET A 52 28.31 15.53 -38.85
C MET A 52 29.43 14.51 -39.07
N ILE A 53 29.66 13.60 -38.12
CA ILE A 53 30.65 12.51 -38.26
C ILE A 53 30.26 11.60 -39.42
N TRP A 54 28.97 11.26 -39.54
CA TRP A 54 28.46 10.49 -40.67
C TRP A 54 28.71 11.19 -42.02
N LEU A 55 28.48 12.51 -42.13
CA LEU A 55 28.80 13.28 -43.34
C LEU A 55 30.31 13.32 -43.65
N LEU A 56 31.17 13.40 -42.63
CA LEU A 56 32.62 13.33 -42.80
C LEU A 56 33.08 11.96 -43.31
N THR A 57 32.51 10.87 -42.80
CA THR A 57 32.79 9.51 -43.30
C THR A 57 32.27 9.30 -44.71
N LEU A 58 31.07 9.80 -45.05
CA LEU A 58 30.53 9.81 -46.41
C LEU A 58 31.45 10.56 -47.38
N ARG A 59 31.92 11.76 -47.02
CA ARG A 59 32.86 12.54 -47.84
C ARG A 59 34.18 11.80 -48.03
N SER A 60 34.68 11.14 -47.00
CA SER A 60 35.89 10.29 -47.10
C SER A 60 35.66 9.11 -48.03
N TYR A 61 34.51 8.46 -47.94
CA TYR A 61 34.10 7.34 -48.80
C TYR A 61 34.03 7.74 -50.28
N ILE A 62 33.34 8.85 -50.59
CA ILE A 62 33.26 9.39 -51.98
C ILE A 62 34.65 9.70 -52.55
N ARG A 63 35.57 10.23 -51.73
CA ARG A 63 36.96 10.49 -52.15
C ARG A 63 37.75 9.19 -52.37
N SER A 64 37.45 8.15 -51.61
CA SER A 64 38.02 6.81 -51.74
C SER A 64 37.69 6.20 -53.12
N LEU A 65 36.46 6.39 -53.62
CA LEU A 65 36.03 5.95 -54.95
C LEU A 65 36.86 6.55 -56.09
N LYS A 66 37.48 7.72 -55.88
CA LYS A 66 38.23 8.46 -56.91
C LYS A 66 39.74 8.17 -56.97
N LYS A 67 40.34 7.42 -56.02
CA LYS A 67 41.82 7.24 -55.96
C LYS A 67 42.24 5.78 -55.71
N ARG A 68 43.28 5.32 -56.42
CA ARG A 68 43.79 3.91 -56.41
C ARG A 68 44.72 3.50 -55.24
N LYS A 69 45.23 4.43 -54.42
CA LYS A 69 46.19 4.10 -53.34
C LYS A 69 45.49 3.72 -52.03
N ILE A 70 45.39 2.42 -51.76
CA ILE A 70 44.64 1.80 -50.64
C ILE A 70 45.25 2.11 -49.25
N SER A 71 46.58 2.22 -49.13
CA SER A 71 47.27 2.31 -47.82
C SER A 71 46.93 3.55 -46.99
N LYS A 72 46.52 4.66 -47.61
CA LYS A 72 46.16 5.91 -46.90
C LYS A 72 44.80 5.86 -46.21
N TYR A 73 44.01 4.80 -46.44
CA TYR A 73 42.63 4.69 -45.93
C TYR A 73 42.48 3.70 -44.77
N ILE A 74 43.46 2.82 -44.53
CA ILE A 74 43.47 1.84 -43.43
C ILE A 74 43.16 2.47 -42.05
N PRO A 75 43.81 3.57 -41.61
CA PRO A 75 43.50 4.16 -40.31
C PRO A 75 42.06 4.68 -40.20
N ARG A 76 41.45 5.11 -41.32
CA ARG A 76 40.06 5.57 -41.34
C ARG A 76 39.06 4.43 -41.23
N ILE A 77 39.40 3.27 -41.79
CA ILE A 77 38.60 2.05 -41.63
C ILE A 77 38.58 1.67 -40.14
N ILE A 78 39.76 1.64 -39.51
CA ILE A 78 39.88 1.32 -38.08
C ILE A 78 39.04 2.30 -37.24
N LEU A 79 39.17 3.60 -37.49
CA LEU A 79 38.37 4.61 -36.79
C LEU A 79 36.86 4.43 -37.02
N SER A 80 36.45 4.07 -38.24
CA SER A 80 35.02 3.83 -38.57
C SER A 80 34.49 2.59 -37.86
N ILE A 81 35.30 1.54 -37.73
CA ILE A 81 34.94 0.33 -36.98
C ILE A 81 34.81 0.66 -35.50
N ILE A 82 35.77 1.40 -34.92
CA ILE A 82 35.70 1.84 -33.51
C ILE A 82 34.44 2.68 -33.28
N TYR A 83 34.15 3.64 -34.17
CA TYR A 83 32.93 4.44 -34.11
C TYR A 83 31.66 3.57 -34.14
N VAL A 84 31.58 2.60 -35.07
CA VAL A 84 30.45 1.67 -35.16
C VAL A 84 30.29 0.86 -33.86
N VAL A 85 31.39 0.32 -33.32
CA VAL A 85 31.36 -0.45 -32.08
C VAL A 85 30.86 0.41 -30.93
N ILE A 86 31.37 1.64 -30.78
CA ILE A 86 30.93 2.57 -29.74
C ILE A 86 29.43 2.86 -29.87
N LEU A 87 28.95 3.18 -31.08
CA LEU A 87 27.54 3.49 -31.29
C LEU A 87 26.62 2.30 -31.00
N ILE A 88 27.01 1.10 -31.42
CA ILE A 88 26.21 -0.12 -31.18
C ILE A 88 26.19 -0.45 -29.69
N VAL A 89 27.34 -0.40 -29.00
CA VAL A 89 27.42 -0.72 -27.56
C VAL A 89 26.62 0.28 -26.73
N ILE A 90 26.82 1.59 -26.94
CA ILE A 90 26.09 2.62 -26.18
C ILE A 90 24.60 2.60 -26.55
N GLY A 91 24.26 2.50 -27.84
CA GLY A 91 22.86 2.42 -28.28
C GLY A 91 22.15 1.19 -27.72
N GLY A 92 22.84 0.04 -27.64
CA GLY A 92 22.33 -1.18 -27.03
C GLY A 92 22.06 -1.03 -25.55
N PHE A 93 22.97 -0.40 -24.80
CA PHE A 93 22.76 -0.10 -23.39
C PHE A 93 21.56 0.84 -23.18
N ILE A 94 21.44 1.90 -23.97
CA ILE A 94 20.29 2.84 -23.91
C ILE A 94 18.96 2.10 -24.14
N ILE A 95 18.85 1.28 -25.19
CA ILE A 95 17.61 0.54 -25.49
C ILE A 95 17.29 -0.46 -24.39
N LYS A 96 18.31 -1.14 -23.85
CA LYS A 96 18.16 -2.09 -22.74
C LYS A 96 17.62 -1.38 -21.50
N THR A 97 18.18 -0.24 -21.12
CA THR A 97 17.71 0.56 -19.99
C THR A 97 16.30 1.09 -20.24
N TYR A 98 16.02 1.63 -21.43
CA TYR A 98 14.68 2.10 -21.80
C TYR A 98 13.63 1.01 -21.65
N SER A 99 13.89 -0.20 -22.16
CA SER A 99 12.96 -1.33 -22.05
C SER A 99 12.68 -1.72 -20.60
N LYS A 100 13.65 -1.57 -19.69
CA LYS A 100 13.44 -1.84 -18.26
C LYS A 100 12.57 -0.78 -17.60
N VAL A 101 12.77 0.50 -17.92
CA VAL A 101 11.89 1.58 -17.44
C VAL A 101 10.47 1.43 -18.02
N ASP A 102 10.35 1.04 -19.29
CA ASP A 102 9.07 0.81 -19.96
C ASP A 102 8.27 -0.31 -19.28
N ASN A 103 8.95 -1.36 -18.80
CA ASN A 103 8.32 -2.46 -18.05
C ASN A 103 7.75 -2.03 -16.68
N LEU A 104 8.20 -0.91 -16.10
CA LEU A 104 7.64 -0.38 -14.85
C LEU A 104 6.30 0.34 -15.06
N THR A 105 6.05 0.76 -16.30
CA THR A 105 4.84 1.51 -16.68
C THR A 105 3.66 0.57 -16.87
N SER A 106 2.56 0.84 -16.19
CA SER A 106 1.28 0.16 -16.38
C SER A 106 0.64 0.64 -17.67
N SER A 107 0.91 -0.07 -18.77
CA SER A 107 0.08 0.08 -19.98
C SER A 107 -1.24 -0.69 -19.86
N HIS A 108 -1.24 -1.73 -19.03
CA HIS A 108 -2.36 -2.61 -18.74
C HIS A 108 -2.35 -2.96 -17.25
N ASP A 109 -3.54 -2.99 -16.64
CA ASP A 109 -3.78 -3.54 -15.32
C ASP A 109 -4.06 -5.04 -15.46
N LEU A 110 -3.41 -5.84 -14.62
CA LEU A 110 -3.58 -7.29 -14.57
C LEU A 110 -4.61 -7.61 -13.49
N TYR A 111 -5.77 -8.10 -13.91
CA TYR A 111 -6.82 -8.57 -13.01
C TYR A 111 -6.85 -10.09 -13.01
N SER A 112 -7.07 -10.70 -11.85
CA SER A 112 -7.07 -12.16 -11.75
C SER A 112 -8.20 -12.64 -10.85
N THR A 113 -9.07 -13.47 -11.41
CA THR A 113 -10.19 -14.08 -10.68
C THR A 113 -10.01 -15.59 -10.62
N SER A 114 -10.26 -16.12 -9.43
CA SER A 114 -10.22 -17.54 -9.13
C SER A 114 -11.60 -18.08 -8.77
N ILE A 115 -11.88 -19.31 -9.19
CA ILE A 115 -12.97 -20.11 -8.65
C ILE A 115 -12.46 -20.78 -7.37
N VAL A 116 -13.13 -20.52 -6.26
CA VAL A 116 -12.78 -21.01 -4.93
C VAL A 116 -13.89 -21.90 -4.37
N THR A 117 -13.50 -22.93 -3.63
CA THR A 117 -14.41 -23.82 -2.89
C THR A 117 -13.80 -24.20 -1.54
N LEU A 118 -14.59 -24.84 -0.67
CA LEU A 118 -14.09 -25.42 0.58
C LEU A 118 -13.17 -26.62 0.29
N LYS A 119 -12.10 -26.80 1.07
CA LYS A 119 -11.21 -27.98 0.96
C LYS A 119 -11.94 -29.31 1.18
N SER A 120 -13.06 -29.29 1.91
CA SER A 120 -13.94 -30.44 2.08
C SER A 120 -14.61 -30.90 0.77
N ASN A 121 -14.73 -30.02 -0.22
CA ASN A 121 -15.26 -30.36 -1.54
C ASN A 121 -14.22 -31.15 -2.34
N LYS A 122 -14.59 -32.35 -2.84
CA LYS A 122 -13.69 -33.26 -3.57
C LYS A 122 -13.39 -32.82 -5.01
N VAL A 123 -14.02 -31.76 -5.50
CA VAL A 123 -13.80 -31.27 -6.87
C VAL A 123 -12.48 -30.49 -6.95
N ASP A 124 -11.61 -30.89 -7.87
CA ASP A 124 -10.28 -30.28 -8.10
C ASP A 124 -10.14 -29.66 -9.50
N SER A 125 -11.14 -29.80 -10.36
CA SER A 125 -11.11 -29.34 -11.75
C SER A 125 -12.41 -28.66 -12.14
N ILE A 126 -12.28 -27.59 -12.94
CA ILE A 126 -13.41 -26.82 -13.48
C ILE A 126 -14.42 -27.69 -14.25
N LYS A 127 -13.97 -28.80 -14.85
CA LYS A 127 -14.83 -29.70 -15.64
C LYS A 127 -15.81 -30.50 -14.79
N ASP A 128 -15.52 -30.67 -13.50
CA ASP A 128 -16.27 -31.54 -12.59
C ASP A 128 -17.27 -30.75 -11.71
N MET A 129 -17.43 -29.45 -11.97
CA MET A 129 -18.25 -28.54 -11.15
C MET A 129 -19.77 -28.60 -11.43
N ASN A 130 -20.24 -29.52 -12.29
CA ASN A 130 -21.57 -29.42 -12.92
C ASN A 130 -22.76 -29.42 -11.93
N ASN A 131 -23.80 -28.64 -12.27
CA ASN A 131 -25.13 -28.58 -11.62
C ASN A 131 -25.15 -28.13 -10.14
N LYS A 132 -24.13 -27.39 -9.72
CA LYS A 132 -24.00 -26.81 -8.37
C LYS A 132 -24.13 -25.29 -8.40
N LYS A 133 -24.28 -24.67 -7.23
CA LYS A 133 -24.42 -23.22 -7.12
C LYS A 133 -23.05 -22.53 -7.14
N ILE A 134 -22.94 -21.43 -7.88
CA ILE A 134 -21.74 -20.59 -7.91
C ILE A 134 -22.11 -19.13 -7.67
N GLY A 135 -21.39 -18.48 -6.75
CA GLY A 135 -21.59 -17.07 -6.41
C GLY A 135 -20.70 -16.13 -7.23
N ARG A 136 -21.24 -14.99 -7.65
CA ARG A 136 -20.48 -13.85 -8.24
C ARG A 136 -20.96 -12.51 -7.68
N ILE A 137 -20.21 -11.44 -7.94
CA ILE A 137 -20.59 -10.08 -7.55
C ILE A 137 -21.63 -9.52 -8.55
N THR A 138 -22.60 -8.74 -8.07
CA THR A 138 -23.65 -8.13 -8.90
C THR A 138 -23.18 -6.92 -9.74
N ASP A 139 -22.10 -6.25 -9.32
CA ASP A 139 -21.57 -5.07 -10.00
C ASP A 139 -20.95 -5.41 -11.37
N GLU A 140 -21.71 -5.15 -12.44
CA GLU A 140 -21.29 -5.36 -13.83
C GLU A 140 -20.04 -4.57 -14.24
N THR A 141 -19.71 -3.50 -13.51
CA THR A 141 -18.50 -2.70 -13.76
C THR A 141 -17.24 -3.32 -13.16
N SER A 142 -17.39 -4.30 -12.26
CA SER A 142 -16.27 -5.00 -11.64
C SER A 142 -15.60 -5.96 -12.62
N VAL A 143 -14.34 -5.70 -12.94
CA VAL A 143 -13.55 -6.58 -13.82
C VAL A 143 -13.38 -7.96 -13.16
N GLU A 144 -12.97 -8.00 -11.89
CA GLU A 144 -12.70 -9.24 -11.15
C GLU A 144 -13.97 -9.93 -10.62
N GLY A 145 -14.99 -9.14 -10.27
CA GLY A 145 -16.23 -9.61 -9.68
C GLY A 145 -17.30 -10.03 -10.67
N TYR A 146 -17.25 -9.52 -11.91
CA TYR A 146 -18.28 -9.78 -12.94
C TYR A 146 -17.69 -10.11 -14.31
N THR A 147 -16.84 -9.24 -14.87
CA THR A 147 -16.38 -9.40 -16.27
C THR A 147 -15.58 -10.70 -16.49
N ILE A 148 -14.57 -10.98 -15.66
CA ILE A 148 -13.79 -12.22 -15.75
C ILE A 148 -14.65 -13.45 -15.42
N PRO A 149 -15.49 -13.45 -14.36
CA PRO A 149 -16.46 -14.51 -14.12
C PRO A 149 -17.32 -14.87 -15.33
N GLU A 150 -17.88 -13.89 -16.03
CA GLU A 150 -18.67 -14.14 -17.25
C GLU A 150 -17.84 -14.81 -18.34
N GLU A 151 -16.63 -14.32 -18.58
CA GLU A 151 -15.73 -14.95 -19.55
C GLU A 151 -15.38 -16.39 -19.18
N ILE A 152 -15.17 -16.68 -17.88
CA ILE A 152 -14.91 -18.04 -17.40
C ILE A 152 -16.14 -18.93 -17.64
N ILE A 153 -17.34 -18.44 -17.32
CA ILE A 153 -18.62 -19.18 -17.51
C ILE A 153 -18.82 -19.51 -18.99
N ASP A 154 -18.70 -18.52 -19.87
CA ASP A 154 -18.91 -18.65 -21.31
C ASP A 154 -17.87 -19.56 -21.95
N LYS A 155 -16.58 -19.31 -21.69
CA LYS A 155 -15.47 -20.05 -22.31
C LYS A 155 -15.45 -21.52 -21.92
N ASN A 156 -15.86 -21.84 -20.69
CA ASN A 156 -15.88 -23.21 -20.19
C ASN A 156 -17.27 -23.87 -20.28
N ASN A 157 -18.28 -23.17 -20.82
CA ASN A 157 -19.67 -23.63 -20.89
C ASN A 157 -20.20 -24.16 -19.54
N LEU A 158 -19.96 -23.42 -18.46
CA LEU A 158 -20.39 -23.81 -17.12
C LEU A 158 -21.91 -23.82 -17.02
N LYS A 159 -22.49 -24.96 -16.60
CA LYS A 159 -23.94 -25.14 -16.44
C LYS A 159 -24.43 -24.92 -15.01
N ASN A 160 -23.63 -24.23 -14.21
CA ASN A 160 -23.90 -23.98 -12.81
C ASN A 160 -25.05 -22.99 -12.61
N LYS A 161 -25.72 -23.06 -11.45
CA LYS A 161 -26.71 -22.05 -11.07
C LYS A 161 -25.98 -20.84 -10.49
N ILE A 162 -26.01 -19.71 -11.20
CA ILE A 162 -25.41 -18.46 -10.72
C ILE A 162 -26.29 -17.86 -9.62
N GLU A 163 -25.68 -17.44 -8.52
CA GLU A 163 -26.30 -16.63 -7.46
C GLU A 163 -25.50 -15.33 -7.30
N ASP A 164 -26.18 -14.20 -7.37
CA ASP A 164 -25.56 -12.87 -7.34
C ASP A 164 -25.54 -12.30 -5.93
N TYR A 165 -24.45 -11.62 -5.58
CA TYR A 165 -24.21 -11.02 -4.26
C TYR A 165 -23.64 -9.61 -4.39
N ASP A 166 -23.99 -8.75 -3.44
CA ASP A 166 -23.55 -7.35 -3.46
C ASP A 166 -22.07 -7.17 -3.11
N THR A 167 -21.52 -8.03 -2.24
CA THR A 167 -20.16 -7.87 -1.69
C THR A 167 -19.40 -9.19 -1.61
N TYR A 168 -18.07 -9.12 -1.63
CA TYR A 168 -17.22 -10.31 -1.45
C TYR A 168 -17.39 -10.95 -0.08
N THR A 169 -17.70 -10.18 0.96
CA THR A 169 -17.96 -10.71 2.30
C THR A 169 -19.27 -11.50 2.34
N ASP A 170 -20.32 -11.06 1.64
CA ASP A 170 -21.57 -11.83 1.54
C ASP A 170 -21.36 -13.14 0.76
N LEU A 171 -20.50 -13.12 -0.27
CA LEU A 171 -20.08 -14.32 -1.01
C LEU A 171 -19.32 -15.32 -0.13
N LEU A 172 -18.35 -14.83 0.64
CA LEU A 172 -17.57 -15.65 1.57
C LEU A 172 -18.46 -16.27 2.65
N ASP A 173 -19.35 -15.49 3.23
CA ASP A 173 -20.32 -15.99 4.21
C ASP A 173 -21.23 -17.05 3.60
N ALA A 174 -21.67 -16.86 2.34
CA ALA A 174 -22.47 -17.86 1.65
C ALA A 174 -21.69 -19.16 1.40
N LEU A 175 -20.41 -19.08 1.04
CA LEU A 175 -19.54 -20.25 0.87
C LEU A 175 -19.31 -20.98 2.19
N LEU A 176 -18.90 -20.26 3.24
CA LEU A 176 -18.57 -20.83 4.55
C LEU A 176 -19.79 -21.45 5.25
N ASN A 177 -20.99 -20.92 5.01
CA ASN A 177 -22.25 -21.50 5.47
C ASN A 177 -22.86 -22.52 4.50
N GLU A 178 -22.10 -22.97 3.50
CA GLU A 178 -22.50 -23.99 2.51
C GLU A 178 -23.79 -23.66 1.74
N LYS A 179 -24.13 -22.37 1.58
CA LYS A 179 -25.28 -21.91 0.78
C LYS A 179 -25.01 -22.01 -0.72
N ILE A 180 -23.74 -21.87 -1.10
CA ILE A 180 -23.19 -22.03 -2.45
C ILE A 180 -21.99 -22.98 -2.39
N ASP A 181 -21.72 -23.70 -3.49
CA ASP A 181 -20.62 -24.67 -3.56
C ASP A 181 -19.30 -24.04 -4.02
N TYR A 182 -19.40 -23.00 -4.85
CA TYR A 182 -18.30 -22.33 -5.51
C TYR A 182 -18.50 -20.82 -5.48
N VAL A 183 -17.40 -20.08 -5.57
CA VAL A 183 -17.43 -18.62 -5.59
C VAL A 183 -16.34 -18.08 -6.51
N PHE A 184 -16.63 -17.00 -7.23
CA PHE A 184 -15.61 -16.19 -7.89
C PHE A 184 -15.04 -15.16 -6.93
N LEU A 185 -13.73 -15.20 -6.71
CA LEU A 185 -13.00 -14.26 -5.86
C LEU A 185 -11.74 -13.76 -6.58
N PRO A 186 -11.24 -12.55 -6.30
CA PRO A 186 -9.89 -12.16 -6.71
C PRO A 186 -8.88 -13.22 -6.24
N THR A 187 -7.86 -13.50 -7.05
CA THR A 187 -6.94 -14.62 -6.80
C THR A 187 -6.22 -14.52 -5.45
N ASP A 188 -6.00 -13.31 -4.95
CA ASP A 188 -5.32 -13.04 -3.69
C ASP A 188 -6.28 -12.78 -2.51
N TYR A 189 -7.53 -13.23 -2.61
CA TYR A 189 -8.56 -13.11 -1.57
C TYR A 189 -8.08 -13.48 -0.15
N VAL A 190 -7.14 -14.42 -0.01
CA VAL A 190 -6.57 -14.77 1.30
C VAL A 190 -5.89 -13.56 1.94
N ALA A 191 -5.08 -12.83 1.19
CA ALA A 191 -4.45 -11.59 1.68
C ALA A 191 -5.51 -10.52 1.96
N MET A 192 -6.55 -10.43 1.11
CA MET A 192 -7.61 -9.44 1.26
C MET A 192 -8.44 -9.61 2.54
N PHE A 193 -8.70 -10.85 2.94
CA PHE A 193 -9.70 -11.17 3.97
C PHE A 193 -9.13 -11.78 5.25
N SER A 194 -7.93 -12.38 5.24
CA SER A 194 -7.34 -13.03 6.44
C SER A 194 -7.10 -12.10 7.63
N SER A 195 -7.03 -10.78 7.41
CA SER A 195 -6.93 -9.80 8.49
C SER A 195 -8.23 -9.62 9.29
N ILE A 196 -9.35 -10.13 8.76
CA ILE A 196 -10.64 -10.15 9.44
C ILE A 196 -10.73 -11.44 10.26
N GLU A 197 -11.02 -11.31 11.56
CA GLU A 197 -11.05 -12.43 12.52
C GLU A 197 -11.86 -13.64 12.03
N THR A 198 -13.05 -13.42 11.47
CA THR A 198 -13.91 -14.48 10.91
C THR A 198 -13.29 -15.23 9.73
N TYR A 199 -12.42 -14.58 8.97
CA TYR A 199 -11.79 -15.14 7.77
C TYR A 199 -10.29 -15.42 7.97
N ALA A 200 -9.78 -15.39 9.21
CA ALA A 200 -8.38 -15.62 9.51
C ALA A 200 -7.87 -16.96 8.95
N GLU A 201 -8.73 -17.99 8.98
CA GLU A 201 -8.44 -19.34 8.49
C GLU A 201 -8.91 -19.59 7.05
N ILE A 202 -9.24 -18.53 6.28
CA ILE A 202 -9.79 -18.68 4.93
C ILE A 202 -8.84 -19.50 4.03
N GLY A 203 -7.54 -19.20 4.03
CA GLY A 203 -6.54 -19.97 3.25
C GLY A 203 -6.39 -21.43 3.69
N ASN A 204 -6.72 -21.73 4.95
CA ASN A 204 -6.68 -23.09 5.47
C ASN A 204 -7.96 -23.88 5.15
N THR A 205 -9.09 -23.20 4.96
CA THR A 205 -10.41 -23.82 4.76
C THR A 205 -10.84 -23.89 3.30
N THR A 206 -10.28 -23.05 2.42
CA THR A 206 -10.62 -23.00 0.99
C THR A 206 -9.50 -23.48 0.07
N LYS A 207 -9.83 -23.78 -1.18
CA LYS A 207 -8.88 -24.08 -2.27
C LYS A 207 -9.34 -23.45 -3.58
N ILE A 208 -8.37 -23.12 -4.44
CA ILE A 208 -8.60 -22.62 -5.79
C ILE A 208 -8.73 -23.82 -6.76
N ILE A 209 -9.75 -23.78 -7.62
CA ILE A 209 -9.99 -24.79 -8.67
C ILE A 209 -9.47 -24.32 -10.03
N TYR A 210 -9.64 -23.04 -10.32
CA TYR A 210 -9.33 -22.44 -11.60
C TYR A 210 -9.01 -20.97 -11.41
N THR A 211 -8.10 -20.44 -12.21
CA THR A 211 -7.74 -19.02 -12.23
C THR A 211 -7.70 -18.53 -13.67
N GLN A 212 -8.26 -17.35 -13.91
CA GLN A 212 -8.12 -16.63 -15.16
C GLN A 212 -7.60 -15.23 -14.88
N THR A 213 -6.56 -14.86 -15.62
CA THR A 213 -5.97 -13.53 -15.59
C THR A 213 -6.36 -12.80 -16.87
N LYS A 214 -6.64 -11.50 -16.77
CA LYS A 214 -6.98 -10.62 -17.87
C LYS A 214 -6.17 -9.33 -17.80
N GLU A 215 -5.53 -8.99 -18.89
CA GLU A 215 -4.95 -7.67 -19.10
C GLU A 215 -6.03 -6.71 -19.58
N VAL A 216 -6.28 -5.66 -18.81
CA VAL A 216 -7.19 -4.57 -19.18
C VAL A 216 -6.35 -3.33 -19.39
N LYS A 217 -6.53 -2.63 -20.50
CA LYS A 217 -5.79 -1.40 -20.76
C LYS A 217 -6.10 -0.39 -19.65
N ALA A 218 -5.08 0.04 -18.93
CA ALA A 218 -5.24 0.99 -17.85
C ALA A 218 -5.84 2.29 -18.40
N GLU A 219 -6.83 2.86 -17.72
CA GLU A 219 -7.34 4.18 -18.06
C GLU A 219 -6.24 5.20 -17.78
N LYS A 220 -5.51 5.58 -18.83
CA LYS A 220 -4.53 6.66 -18.76
C LYS A 220 -5.27 7.98 -18.54
N LYS A 221 -5.48 8.35 -17.28
CA LYS A 221 -5.63 9.77 -16.95
C LYS A 221 -4.33 10.45 -17.32
N ALA A 222 -4.41 11.51 -18.12
CA ALA A 222 -3.23 12.31 -18.44
C ALA A 222 -2.68 12.84 -17.10
N GLY A 223 -1.49 12.38 -16.70
CA GLY A 223 -0.79 12.92 -15.55
C GLY A 223 -0.56 14.42 -15.73
N SER A 224 -0.47 15.15 -14.62
CA SER A 224 -0.05 16.54 -14.62
C SER A 224 1.31 16.71 -15.30
N ASN A 225 1.54 17.82 -16.01
CA ASN A 225 2.88 18.15 -16.47
C ASN A 225 3.85 18.16 -15.27
N LEU A 226 4.88 17.31 -15.26
CA LEU A 226 5.87 17.19 -14.16
C LEU A 226 6.66 18.49 -13.84
N LYS A 227 6.43 19.56 -14.61
CA LYS A 227 6.92 20.93 -14.32
C LYS A 227 5.98 21.75 -13.42
N GLU A 228 4.77 21.27 -13.20
CA GLU A 228 3.78 21.82 -12.28
C GLU A 228 3.70 20.94 -11.02
N PRO A 229 3.15 21.45 -9.90
CA PRO A 229 2.96 20.64 -8.71
C PRO A 229 2.07 19.43 -8.98
N PHE A 230 2.44 18.27 -8.42
CA PHE A 230 1.75 17.01 -8.65
C PHE A 230 1.71 16.14 -7.40
N THR A 231 0.85 15.12 -7.43
CA THR A 231 0.61 14.20 -6.31
C THR A 231 0.92 12.76 -6.69
N ILE A 232 1.60 12.04 -5.80
CA ILE A 232 1.88 10.59 -5.91
C ILE A 232 1.23 9.87 -4.73
N LEU A 233 0.46 8.81 -5.02
CA LEU A 233 0.06 7.81 -4.02
C LEU A 233 1.06 6.66 -4.01
N LEU A 234 1.84 6.52 -2.93
CA LEU A 234 2.72 5.39 -2.69
C LEU A 234 1.97 4.30 -1.90
N MET A 235 1.94 3.09 -2.45
CA MET A 235 1.27 1.92 -1.90
C MET A 235 2.27 0.79 -1.66
N GLY A 236 2.44 0.40 -0.40
CA GLY A 236 3.22 -0.78 -0.03
C GLY A 236 2.31 -1.99 0.08
N VAL A 237 2.49 -3.02 -0.75
CA VAL A 237 1.66 -4.23 -0.73
C VAL A 237 2.37 -5.38 -0.03
N ASP A 238 1.62 -6.06 0.83
CA ASP A 238 2.06 -7.24 1.57
C ASP A 238 1.97 -8.48 0.68
N SER A 239 2.93 -8.62 -0.23
CA SER A 239 3.04 -9.77 -1.11
C SER A 239 4.40 -10.43 -0.96
N GLU A 240 4.38 -11.72 -0.59
CA GLU A 240 5.53 -12.62 -0.69
C GLU A 240 5.81 -13.01 -2.16
N GLN A 241 4.89 -12.71 -3.08
CA GLN A 241 5.06 -13.03 -4.51
C GLN A 241 6.02 -12.05 -5.20
N GLU A 242 6.83 -12.58 -6.11
CA GLU A 242 7.82 -11.80 -6.87
C GLU A 242 7.21 -10.83 -7.88
N ASP A 243 5.93 -10.99 -8.27
CA ASP A 243 5.24 -10.12 -9.23
C ASP A 243 4.18 -9.27 -8.53
N VAL A 244 4.44 -7.96 -8.43
CA VAL A 244 3.53 -7.00 -7.81
C VAL A 244 2.30 -6.71 -8.67
N ARG A 245 2.34 -7.03 -9.97
CA ARG A 245 1.27 -6.67 -10.91
C ARG A 245 -0.01 -7.43 -10.66
N THR A 246 0.09 -8.64 -10.13
CA THR A 246 -1.05 -9.48 -9.76
C THR A 246 -1.45 -9.34 -8.29
N ALA A 247 -0.72 -8.54 -7.51
CA ALA A 247 -1.06 -8.27 -6.12
C ALA A 247 -2.14 -7.19 -6.02
N SER A 248 -3.16 -7.44 -5.18
CA SER A 248 -4.22 -6.48 -4.85
C SER A 248 -3.64 -5.23 -4.21
N TYR A 249 -4.43 -4.18 -4.30
CA TYR A 249 -4.18 -2.86 -3.76
C TYR A 249 -4.44 -2.78 -2.25
N ASN A 250 -4.55 -3.91 -1.55
CA ASN A 250 -4.54 -3.96 -0.09
C ASN A 250 -3.15 -3.52 0.40
N GLY A 251 -2.94 -2.22 0.37
CA GLY A 251 -1.73 -1.60 0.85
C GLY A 251 -1.68 -1.70 2.36
N ASP A 252 -0.64 -2.36 2.87
CA ASP A 252 -0.24 -2.27 4.28
C ASP A 252 0.30 -0.87 4.61
N SER A 253 0.70 -0.11 3.59
CA SER A 253 1.10 1.29 3.67
C SER A 253 0.44 2.10 2.57
N LEU A 254 -0.19 3.22 2.95
CA LEU A 254 -0.77 4.22 2.05
C LEU A 254 -0.12 5.57 2.37
N MET A 255 0.70 6.09 1.47
CA MET A 255 1.37 7.38 1.64
C MET A 255 1.02 8.33 0.50
N LEU A 256 0.39 9.45 0.85
CA LEU A 256 0.07 10.51 -0.10
C LEU A 256 1.18 11.57 -0.08
N ILE A 257 1.83 11.74 -1.23
CA ILE A 257 2.96 12.64 -1.41
C ILE A 257 2.54 13.77 -2.36
N THR A 258 2.76 15.02 -1.97
CA THR A 258 2.68 16.14 -2.92
C THR A 258 4.09 16.66 -3.19
N PHE A 259 4.40 17.00 -4.43
CA PHE A 259 5.70 17.54 -4.82
C PHE A 259 5.53 18.78 -5.69
N ASN A 260 6.30 19.81 -5.39
CA ASN A 260 6.33 21.04 -6.16
C ASN A 260 7.71 21.22 -6.81
N PRO A 261 7.83 21.00 -8.14
CA PRO A 261 9.12 21.11 -8.83
C PRO A 261 9.66 22.54 -8.91
N LYS A 262 8.83 23.56 -8.67
CA LYS A 262 9.25 24.97 -8.69
C LYS A 262 9.99 25.34 -7.41
N THR A 263 9.43 24.95 -6.27
CA THR A 263 9.98 25.21 -4.92
C THR A 263 10.89 24.09 -4.41
N LEU A 264 10.86 22.91 -5.04
CA LEU A 264 11.52 21.67 -4.59
C LEU A 264 11.03 21.14 -3.23
N SER A 265 9.86 21.58 -2.79
CA SER A 265 9.24 21.14 -1.54
C SER A 265 8.32 19.94 -1.75
N SER A 266 8.25 19.07 -0.74
CA SER A 266 7.31 17.96 -0.70
C SER A 266 6.60 17.87 0.64
N THR A 267 5.41 17.28 0.63
CA THR A 267 4.73 16.83 1.84
C THR A 267 4.50 15.33 1.76
N ILE A 268 4.57 14.62 2.87
CA ILE A 268 4.22 13.20 2.94
C ILE A 268 3.23 12.95 4.08
N LEU A 269 2.11 12.31 3.76
CA LEU A 269 1.10 11.87 4.73
C LEU A 269 1.01 10.35 4.69
N SER A 270 1.30 9.68 5.80
CA SER A 270 0.91 8.29 5.98
C SER A 270 -0.55 8.23 6.40
N ILE A 271 -1.39 7.53 5.65
CA ILE A 271 -2.81 7.33 5.95
C ILE A 271 -2.95 5.99 6.67
N PRO A 272 -3.39 5.96 7.94
CA PRO A 272 -3.61 4.70 8.66
C PRO A 272 -4.61 3.81 7.91
N ARG A 273 -4.29 2.52 7.78
CA ARG A 273 -5.12 1.57 7.01
C ARG A 273 -6.55 1.40 7.55
N ASP A 274 -6.71 1.61 8.85
CA ASP A 274 -7.96 1.48 9.59
C ASP A 274 -8.76 2.80 9.63
N THR A 275 -8.35 3.83 8.86
CA THR A 275 -9.04 5.13 8.78
C THR A 275 -10.48 4.94 8.31
N TYR A 276 -11.46 5.38 9.11
CA TYR A 276 -12.89 5.24 8.82
C TYR A 276 -13.38 6.35 7.90
N VAL A 277 -13.61 6.02 6.62
CA VAL A 277 -13.95 6.99 5.57
C VAL A 277 -15.05 6.46 4.64
N PRO A 278 -15.82 7.34 3.97
CA PRO A 278 -16.75 6.95 2.91
C PRO A 278 -16.01 6.26 1.77
N ILE A 279 -16.34 5.00 1.46
CA ILE A 279 -15.69 4.27 0.38
C ILE A 279 -16.36 4.62 -0.95
N ALA A 280 -15.60 5.17 -1.90
CA ALA A 280 -16.13 5.85 -3.08
C ALA A 280 -17.06 4.98 -3.95
N CYS A 281 -16.79 3.68 -4.03
CA CYS A 281 -17.52 2.74 -4.90
C CYS A 281 -18.48 1.84 -4.14
N MET A 282 -18.51 1.93 -2.81
CA MET A 282 -19.56 1.26 -2.06
C MET A 282 -20.88 1.99 -2.28
N LYS A 283 -21.97 1.22 -2.32
CA LYS A 283 -23.33 1.76 -2.46
C LYS A 283 -23.59 2.82 -1.38
N ASN A 284 -24.13 3.97 -1.78
CA ASN A 284 -24.35 5.14 -0.93
C ASN A 284 -23.08 5.67 -0.22
N GLN A 285 -21.89 5.35 -0.73
CA GLN A 285 -20.60 5.72 -0.13
C GLN A 285 -20.50 5.31 1.35
N ARG A 286 -20.98 4.11 1.68
CA ARG A 286 -20.91 3.57 3.03
C ARG A 286 -19.49 3.69 3.58
N LYS A 287 -19.36 4.19 4.81
CA LYS A 287 -18.08 4.30 5.50
C LYS A 287 -17.57 2.92 5.89
N ASN A 288 -16.27 2.73 5.73
CA ASN A 288 -15.53 1.59 6.20
C ASN A 288 -14.05 1.99 6.39
N LYS A 289 -13.21 1.05 6.82
CA LYS A 289 -11.76 1.20 6.80
C LYS A 289 -11.29 1.49 5.38
N ILE A 290 -10.40 2.46 5.23
CA ILE A 290 -9.88 2.85 3.91
C ILE A 290 -9.23 1.67 3.16
N THR A 291 -8.57 0.75 3.87
CA THR A 291 -7.99 -0.47 3.27
C THR A 291 -9.03 -1.33 2.54
N HIS A 292 -10.29 -1.36 2.99
CA HIS A 292 -11.36 -2.11 2.33
C HIS A 292 -11.77 -1.53 0.97
N ALA A 293 -11.35 -0.31 0.61
CA ALA A 293 -11.54 0.22 -0.74
C ALA A 293 -10.84 -0.65 -1.80
N ALA A 294 -9.71 -1.28 -1.44
CA ALA A 294 -8.98 -2.17 -2.34
C ALA A 294 -9.76 -3.44 -2.70
N TRP A 295 -10.77 -3.81 -1.92
CA TRP A 295 -11.68 -4.90 -2.29
C TRP A 295 -12.46 -4.62 -3.57
N GLN A 296 -12.61 -3.35 -3.94
CA GLN A 296 -13.29 -2.92 -5.15
C GLN A 296 -12.29 -2.48 -6.24
N GLY A 297 -11.01 -2.83 -6.08
CA GLY A 297 -9.94 -2.50 -7.01
C GLY A 297 -9.30 -1.13 -6.82
N GLU A 298 -8.30 -0.86 -7.67
CA GLU A 298 -7.45 0.33 -7.60
C GLU A 298 -8.21 1.65 -7.69
N SER A 299 -9.07 1.77 -8.70
CA SER A 299 -9.81 3.00 -8.95
C SER A 299 -10.63 3.40 -7.73
N CYS A 300 -11.09 2.41 -6.96
CA CYS A 300 -11.82 2.66 -5.74
C CYS A 300 -10.96 3.20 -4.60
N MET A 301 -9.77 2.64 -4.40
CA MET A 301 -8.80 3.15 -3.43
C MET A 301 -8.44 4.60 -3.75
N ILE A 302 -8.05 4.87 -5.00
CA ILE A 302 -7.66 6.22 -5.46
C ILE A 302 -8.82 7.19 -5.26
N ASN A 303 -10.03 6.87 -5.75
CA ASN A 303 -11.18 7.75 -5.61
C ASN A 303 -11.59 7.96 -4.14
N THR A 304 -11.43 6.95 -3.29
CA THR A 304 -11.68 7.07 -1.84
C THR A 304 -10.72 8.06 -1.19
N ILE A 305 -9.41 7.96 -1.48
CA ILE A 305 -8.41 8.89 -0.94
C ILE A 305 -8.64 10.31 -1.49
N GLN A 306 -8.95 10.46 -2.78
CA GLN A 306 -9.26 11.77 -3.37
C GLN A 306 -10.49 12.42 -2.72
N ASN A 307 -11.56 11.65 -2.47
CA ASN A 307 -12.76 12.16 -1.80
C ASN A 307 -12.49 12.49 -0.33
N PHE A 308 -11.69 11.66 0.35
CA PHE A 308 -11.31 11.85 1.75
C PHE A 308 -10.44 13.09 1.98
N THR A 309 -9.48 13.35 1.08
CA THR A 309 -8.50 14.44 1.23
C THR A 309 -8.85 15.69 0.42
N GLY A 310 -9.70 15.57 -0.60
CA GLY A 310 -9.94 16.61 -1.59
C GLY A 310 -8.70 16.94 -2.44
N ILE A 311 -7.71 16.05 -2.50
CA ILE A 311 -6.50 16.17 -3.31
C ILE A 311 -6.60 15.21 -4.49
N THR A 312 -6.39 15.71 -5.71
CA THR A 312 -6.32 14.86 -6.92
C THR A 312 -5.00 14.09 -6.93
N ILE A 313 -5.08 12.80 -7.25
CA ILE A 313 -3.92 11.92 -7.36
C ILE A 313 -3.55 11.82 -8.85
N ASP A 314 -2.40 12.36 -9.23
CA ASP A 314 -1.90 12.33 -10.61
C ASP A 314 -1.26 10.97 -10.90
N TYR A 315 -0.47 10.48 -9.95
CA TYR A 315 0.31 9.27 -10.10
C TYR A 315 0.19 8.33 -8.91
N TYR A 316 0.45 7.04 -9.14
CA TYR A 316 0.64 6.08 -8.08
C TYR A 316 1.92 5.29 -8.27
N VAL A 317 2.46 4.75 -7.17
CA VAL A 317 3.54 3.78 -7.15
C VAL A 317 3.11 2.65 -6.22
N LYS A 318 3.07 1.42 -6.74
CA LYS A 318 2.82 0.20 -5.99
C LYS A 318 4.13 -0.56 -5.86
N ILE A 319 4.54 -0.96 -4.66
CA ILE A 319 5.79 -1.69 -4.40
C ILE A 319 5.57 -2.79 -3.34
N ASN A 320 6.16 -3.98 -3.54
CA ASN A 320 6.13 -5.07 -2.56
C ASN A 320 7.37 -5.04 -1.63
N PHE A 321 7.41 -5.93 -0.63
CA PHE A 321 8.51 -6.02 0.33
C PHE A 321 9.86 -6.28 -0.33
N LYS A 322 9.93 -7.24 -1.27
CA LYS A 322 11.15 -7.54 -2.01
C LYS A 322 11.64 -6.34 -2.81
N GLY A 323 10.73 -5.54 -3.36
CA GLY A 323 11.05 -4.29 -4.05
C GLY A 323 11.72 -3.28 -3.14
N VAL A 324 11.19 -3.07 -1.93
CA VAL A 324 11.78 -2.17 -0.93
C VAL A 324 13.17 -2.64 -0.51
N VAL A 325 13.33 -3.91 -0.17
CA VAL A 325 14.62 -4.49 0.25
C VAL A 325 15.67 -4.25 -0.83
N LYS A 326 15.39 -4.71 -2.06
CA LYS A 326 16.37 -4.62 -3.14
C LYS A 326 16.65 -3.16 -3.54
N LEU A 327 15.65 -2.28 -3.50
CA LEU A 327 15.83 -0.84 -3.72
C LEU A 327 16.84 -0.24 -2.74
N VAL A 328 16.68 -0.52 -1.45
CA VAL A 328 17.60 -0.03 -0.42
C VAL A 328 18.98 -0.65 -0.57
N ASP A 329 19.09 -1.95 -0.86
CA ASP A 329 20.37 -2.63 -1.06
C ASP A 329 21.14 -2.08 -2.27
N SER A 330 20.45 -1.82 -3.40
CA SER A 330 21.06 -1.21 -4.59
C SER A 330 21.55 0.23 -4.35
N LEU A 331 21.02 0.90 -3.32
CA LEU A 331 21.49 2.22 -2.88
C LEU A 331 22.64 2.14 -1.86
N GLY A 332 23.02 0.92 -1.43
CA GLY A 332 24.03 0.71 -0.40
C GLY A 332 23.53 0.88 1.03
N GLY A 333 22.21 0.79 1.25
CA GLY A 333 21.55 1.05 2.54
C GLY A 333 21.04 2.48 2.68
N ILE A 334 20.29 2.76 3.76
CA ILE A 334 19.76 4.10 4.10
C ILE A 334 20.17 4.52 5.50
N GLU A 335 20.46 5.80 5.68
CA GLU A 335 20.76 6.37 7.00
C GLU A 335 19.46 6.67 7.75
N VAL A 336 19.34 6.13 8.96
CA VAL A 336 18.18 6.34 9.84
C VAL A 336 18.67 6.53 11.26
N ASP A 337 18.08 7.50 11.96
CA ASP A 337 18.20 7.63 13.41
C ASP A 337 17.08 6.84 14.08
N VAL A 338 17.45 5.75 14.77
CA VAL A 338 16.47 4.84 15.35
C VAL A 338 16.27 5.16 16.84
N PRO A 339 15.09 5.61 17.27
CA PRO A 339 14.86 5.98 18.67
C PRO A 339 14.90 4.80 19.64
N LEU A 340 14.52 3.60 19.18
CA LEU A 340 14.43 2.40 20.02
C LEU A 340 14.78 1.15 19.21
N GLY A 341 15.66 0.32 19.75
CA GLY A 341 16.06 -0.93 19.11
C GLY A 341 15.01 -2.03 19.24
N PHE A 342 14.92 -2.90 18.24
CA PHE A 342 13.98 -4.02 18.16
C PHE A 342 14.49 -5.08 17.17
N CYS A 343 13.79 -6.21 17.09
CA CYS A 343 13.98 -7.20 16.03
C CYS A 343 12.64 -7.53 15.39
N GLU A 344 12.64 -7.77 14.07
CA GLU A 344 11.47 -8.10 13.27
C GLU A 344 11.81 -9.22 12.27
N GLN A 345 10.79 -9.85 11.70
CA GLN A 345 10.98 -10.82 10.61
C GLN A 345 11.58 -10.19 9.35
N ASP A 346 12.21 -11.03 8.52
CA ASP A 346 12.62 -10.65 7.18
C ASP A 346 11.45 -10.52 6.18
N SER A 347 11.78 -10.20 4.93
CA SER A 347 10.83 -10.06 3.83
C SER A 347 10.09 -11.35 3.44
N ASP A 348 10.54 -12.52 3.90
CA ASP A 348 9.87 -13.83 3.74
C ASP A 348 9.04 -14.21 4.96
N ARG A 349 8.84 -13.29 5.91
CA ARG A 349 8.10 -13.50 7.16
C ARG A 349 8.67 -14.65 7.99
N ASN A 350 9.97 -14.89 7.90
CA ASN A 350 10.63 -15.97 8.58
C ASN A 350 11.12 -15.54 9.97
N PHE A 351 10.60 -16.17 11.03
CA PHE A 351 11.09 -15.96 12.39
C PHE A 351 12.49 -16.56 12.63
N GLY A 352 12.97 -17.44 11.75
CA GLY A 352 14.30 -18.04 11.84
C GLY A 352 15.45 -17.11 11.43
N ASN A 353 15.14 -15.95 10.85
CA ASN A 353 16.12 -14.97 10.37
C ASN A 353 15.69 -13.54 10.76
N LEU A 354 15.75 -13.26 12.08
CA LEU A 354 15.36 -11.96 12.61
C LEU A 354 16.32 -10.85 12.17
N GLN A 355 15.73 -9.75 11.72
CA GLN A 355 16.41 -8.51 11.38
C GLN A 355 16.35 -7.59 12.60
N CYS A 356 17.50 -7.40 13.23
CA CYS A 356 17.63 -6.53 14.39
C CYS A 356 18.17 -5.16 14.00
N VAL A 357 17.60 -4.15 14.63
CA VAL A 357 17.92 -2.74 14.45
C VAL A 357 18.20 -2.15 15.83
N GLU A 358 19.36 -1.53 16.00
CA GLU A 358 19.78 -0.96 17.29
C GLU A 358 19.30 0.49 17.43
N ALA A 359 19.34 1.05 18.64
CA ALA A 359 19.04 2.47 18.82
C ALA A 359 20.23 3.35 18.38
N GLY A 360 19.93 4.53 17.84
CA GLY A 360 20.89 5.53 17.35
C GLY A 360 21.00 5.59 15.83
N HIS A 361 21.92 6.44 15.37
CA HIS A 361 22.22 6.63 13.95
C HIS A 361 22.91 5.41 13.35
N GLN A 362 22.34 4.87 12.27
CA GLN A 362 22.88 3.72 11.58
C GLN A 362 22.53 3.71 10.08
N VAL A 363 23.29 2.91 9.33
CA VAL A 363 22.98 2.58 7.93
C VAL A 363 22.24 1.25 7.92
N LEU A 364 20.95 1.29 7.60
CA LEU A 364 20.11 0.11 7.47
C LEU A 364 20.24 -0.47 6.06
N ASN A 365 20.50 -1.78 5.96
CA ASN A 365 20.33 -2.50 4.70
C ASN A 365 18.83 -2.70 4.37
N GLY A 366 18.52 -3.34 3.24
CA GLY A 366 17.15 -3.49 2.77
C GLY A 366 16.24 -4.26 3.72
N GLU A 367 16.71 -5.37 4.27
CA GLU A 367 15.94 -6.19 5.23
C GLU A 367 15.71 -5.42 6.54
N GLN A 368 16.71 -4.71 7.05
CA GLN A 368 16.59 -3.86 8.24
C GLN A 368 15.67 -2.65 8.00
N ALA A 369 15.71 -2.03 6.83
CA ALA A 369 14.82 -0.94 6.46
C ALA A 369 13.37 -1.41 6.36
N LEU A 370 13.14 -2.61 5.80
CA LEU A 370 11.82 -3.22 5.76
C LEU A 370 11.32 -3.57 7.18
N ALA A 371 12.18 -4.15 8.02
CA ALA A 371 11.89 -4.42 9.42
C ALA A 371 11.47 -3.13 10.15
N TRP A 372 12.20 -2.03 9.94
CA TRP A 372 11.87 -0.71 10.49
C TRP A 372 10.50 -0.19 10.03
N ALA A 373 10.16 -0.38 8.76
CA ALA A 373 8.87 0.02 8.18
C ALA A 373 7.68 -0.85 8.63
N ARG A 374 7.93 -2.06 9.16
CA ARG A 374 6.88 -3.05 9.50
C ARG A 374 6.62 -3.17 11.00
N HIS A 375 7.60 -2.88 11.85
CA HIS A 375 7.50 -3.14 13.28
C HIS A 375 6.40 -2.31 13.95
N ARG A 376 5.58 -2.96 14.80
CA ARG A 376 4.44 -2.33 15.50
C ARG A 376 4.02 -2.96 16.82
N LYS A 377 4.56 -4.13 17.20
CA LYS A 377 3.97 -4.97 18.28
C LYS A 377 4.74 -4.94 19.61
N SER A 378 5.72 -4.06 19.76
CA SER A 378 6.51 -3.93 20.99
C SER A 378 6.23 -2.59 21.69
N ALA A 379 6.65 -2.48 22.96
CA ALA A 379 6.44 -1.28 23.75
C ALA A 379 7.13 -0.06 23.09
N GLY A 380 6.39 1.04 22.95
CA GLY A 380 6.86 2.24 22.24
C GLY A 380 6.59 2.23 20.74
N PHE A 381 5.99 1.16 20.19
CA PHE A 381 5.58 1.06 18.80
C PHE A 381 4.07 0.83 18.69
N ASP A 382 3.46 1.47 17.70
CA ASP A 382 2.08 1.26 17.29
C ASP A 382 1.95 1.49 15.77
N ASP A 383 0.72 1.50 15.24
CA ASP A 383 0.48 1.72 13.81
C ASP A 383 0.89 3.13 13.34
N PHE A 384 0.83 4.12 14.23
CA PHE A 384 1.23 5.49 13.93
C PHE A 384 2.74 5.64 13.88
N VAL A 385 3.45 5.08 14.86
CA VAL A 385 4.93 5.02 14.86
C VAL A 385 5.40 4.27 13.63
N ARG A 386 4.75 3.16 13.26
CA ARG A 386 5.03 2.45 12.01
C ARG A 386 4.90 3.35 10.79
N GLY A 387 3.81 4.12 10.69
CA GLY A 387 3.61 5.09 9.61
C GLY A 387 4.71 6.16 9.56
N GLN A 388 5.16 6.66 10.71
CA GLN A 388 6.27 7.62 10.81
C GLN A 388 7.60 6.98 10.36
N ASN A 389 7.85 5.74 10.75
CA ASN A 389 9.03 4.98 10.34
C ASN A 389 9.04 4.76 8.82
N GLN A 390 7.88 4.46 8.23
CA GLN A 390 7.73 4.36 6.76
C GLN A 390 8.08 5.68 6.06
N GLN A 391 7.63 6.82 6.60
CA GLN A 391 8.03 8.15 6.08
C GLN A 391 9.55 8.38 6.19
N LEU A 392 10.18 7.92 7.28
CA LEU A 392 11.64 8.00 7.45
C LEU A 392 12.38 7.11 6.45
N VAL A 393 11.88 5.91 6.15
CA VAL A 393 12.46 5.05 5.10
C VAL A 393 12.38 5.75 3.73
N VAL A 394 11.23 6.32 3.37
CA VAL A 394 11.09 7.08 2.11
C VAL A 394 12.06 8.26 2.07
N LYS A 395 12.17 9.01 3.18
CA LYS A 395 13.14 10.11 3.29
C LYS A 395 14.57 9.62 3.12
N GLY A 396 14.94 8.51 3.76
CA GLY A 396 16.26 7.88 3.64
C GLY A 396 16.58 7.42 2.22
N ILE A 397 15.62 6.82 1.51
CA ILE A 397 15.76 6.42 0.10
C ILE A 397 16.01 7.65 -0.78
N LEU A 398 15.20 8.71 -0.63
CA LEU A 398 15.41 9.96 -1.36
C LEU A 398 16.78 10.59 -1.05
N ASN A 399 17.22 10.48 0.20
CA ASN A 399 18.52 10.92 0.67
C ASN A 399 19.68 10.09 0.08
N GLN A 400 19.46 8.86 -0.36
CA GLN A 400 20.51 8.07 -1.01
C GLN A 400 20.46 8.18 -2.54
N LEU A 401 19.28 8.35 -3.12
CA LEU A 401 19.12 8.60 -4.55
C LEU A 401 19.91 9.83 -5.03
N LYS A 402 20.07 10.87 -4.18
CA LYS A 402 20.90 12.05 -4.47
C LYS A 402 22.39 11.73 -4.68
N ASN A 403 22.88 10.59 -4.20
CA ASN A 403 24.27 10.16 -4.35
C ASN A 403 24.51 9.30 -5.60
N VAL A 404 23.43 8.86 -6.28
CA VAL A 404 23.54 8.07 -7.50
C VAL A 404 24.08 8.95 -8.63
N ARG A 405 25.26 8.56 -9.16
CA ARG A 405 25.95 9.28 -10.25
C ARG A 405 26.19 8.40 -11.49
N SER A 406 26.00 7.09 -11.37
CA SER A 406 26.34 6.12 -12.41
C SER A 406 25.10 5.62 -13.15
N LEU A 407 25.22 5.44 -14.47
CA LEU A 407 24.15 4.83 -15.29
C LEU A 407 23.96 3.34 -14.98
N ASP A 408 25.00 2.66 -14.49
CA ASP A 408 24.94 1.25 -14.13
C ASP A 408 24.07 1.05 -12.88
N THR A 409 24.21 1.90 -11.85
CA THR A 409 23.36 1.89 -10.66
C THR A 409 21.90 2.18 -11.03
N VAL A 410 21.65 3.11 -11.95
CA VAL A 410 20.28 3.38 -12.44
C VAL A 410 19.73 2.16 -13.19
N TYR A 411 20.54 1.51 -14.03
CA TYR A 411 20.12 0.27 -14.70
C TYR A 411 19.80 -0.83 -13.69
N GLU A 412 20.66 -1.07 -12.72
CA GLU A 412 20.47 -2.07 -11.66
C GLU A 412 19.21 -1.78 -10.84
N LEU A 413 18.97 -0.51 -10.51
CA LEU A 413 17.76 -0.07 -9.82
C LEU A 413 16.49 -0.40 -10.62
N MET A 414 16.47 -0.07 -11.91
CA MET A 414 15.31 -0.33 -12.77
C MET A 414 15.11 -1.83 -13.03
N ASP A 415 16.20 -2.59 -13.16
CA ASP A 415 16.16 -4.05 -13.32
C ASP A 415 15.58 -4.73 -12.07
N THR A 416 16.01 -4.26 -10.91
CA THR A 416 15.58 -4.71 -9.58
C THR A 416 14.10 -4.42 -9.31
N LEU A 417 13.64 -3.22 -9.68
CA LEU A 417 12.27 -2.78 -9.50
C LEU A 417 11.30 -3.39 -10.51
N GLY A 418 11.78 -3.87 -11.67
CA GLY A 418 10.97 -4.27 -12.83
C GLY A 418 9.74 -5.15 -12.54
N ASN A 419 9.87 -6.14 -11.64
CA ASN A 419 8.77 -7.03 -11.27
C ASN A 419 8.13 -6.66 -9.91
N ASN A 420 8.80 -5.82 -9.13
CA ASN A 420 8.47 -5.54 -7.73
C ASN A 420 7.82 -4.16 -7.54
N MET A 421 7.77 -3.34 -8.60
CA MET A 421 7.19 -2.01 -8.61
C MET A 421 6.32 -1.79 -9.86
N GLN A 422 5.22 -1.08 -9.68
CA GLN A 422 4.29 -0.71 -10.75
C GLN A 422 3.86 0.75 -10.59
N THR A 423 3.69 1.48 -11.70
CA THR A 423 3.20 2.87 -11.70
C THR A 423 2.33 3.18 -12.92
N ASN A 424 1.45 4.18 -12.84
CA ASN A 424 0.76 4.75 -14.01
C ASN A 424 1.56 5.83 -14.75
N MET A 425 2.74 6.23 -14.25
CA MET A 425 3.63 7.13 -14.98
C MET A 425 4.06 6.48 -16.29
N THR A 426 4.03 7.25 -17.38
CA THR A 426 4.61 6.82 -18.65
C THR A 426 6.13 6.79 -18.60
N THR A 427 6.75 5.98 -19.46
CA THR A 427 8.21 5.90 -19.62
C THR A 427 8.85 7.28 -19.77
N ASN A 428 8.25 8.17 -20.57
CA ASN A 428 8.75 9.54 -20.76
C ASN A 428 8.62 10.41 -19.51
N GLU A 429 7.56 10.22 -18.70
CA GLU A 429 7.40 10.92 -17.42
C GLU A 429 8.45 10.47 -16.41
N ILE A 430 8.68 9.14 -16.28
CA ILE A 430 9.73 8.59 -15.42
C ILE A 430 11.10 9.14 -15.84
N LEU A 431 11.42 9.11 -17.14
CA LEU A 431 12.68 9.67 -17.65
C LEU A 431 12.79 11.17 -17.41
N SER A 432 11.68 11.91 -17.42
CA SER A 432 11.67 13.36 -17.15
C SER A 432 11.97 13.70 -15.68
N LEU A 433 11.76 12.77 -14.75
CA LEU A 433 12.18 12.92 -13.34
C LEU A 433 13.70 13.12 -13.21
N TYR A 434 14.50 12.64 -14.17
CA TYR A 434 15.93 12.92 -14.24
C TYR A 434 16.23 14.42 -14.24
N ASN A 435 15.47 15.21 -15.01
CA ASN A 435 15.72 16.65 -15.06
C ASN A 435 15.37 17.32 -13.73
N ILE A 436 14.29 16.86 -13.06
CA ILE A 436 13.94 17.33 -11.72
C ILE A 436 15.08 17.00 -10.74
N GLY A 437 15.57 15.75 -10.74
CA GLY A 437 16.70 15.35 -9.90
C GLY A 437 17.98 16.14 -10.20
N LYS A 438 18.25 16.42 -11.47
CA LYS A 438 19.38 17.27 -11.89
C LYS A 438 19.20 18.70 -11.38
N ASP A 439 18.01 19.28 -11.52
CA ASP A 439 17.72 20.64 -11.05
C ASP A 439 17.83 20.75 -9.53
N VAL A 440 17.42 19.71 -8.79
CA VAL A 440 17.66 19.57 -7.35
C VAL A 440 19.17 19.58 -7.05
N ILE A 441 19.95 18.72 -7.71
CA ILE A 441 21.40 18.62 -7.47
C ILE A 441 22.12 19.94 -7.80
N ILE A 442 21.74 20.61 -8.89
CA ILE A 442 22.35 21.89 -9.29
C ILE A 442 22.01 22.99 -8.28
N LYS A 443 20.74 23.10 -7.87
CA LYS A 443 20.34 24.07 -6.83
C LYS A 443 20.98 23.75 -5.47
N ALA A 444 21.39 22.51 -5.25
CA ALA A 444 22.11 22.05 -4.06
C ALA A 444 23.61 22.28 -4.03
N ALA A 445 24.19 22.88 -5.07
CA ALA A 445 25.59 23.27 -5.02
C ALA A 445 25.88 24.28 -3.89
N ASP A 446 24.87 25.05 -3.46
CA ASP A 446 25.02 26.19 -2.53
C ASP A 446 24.28 26.03 -1.19
N THR A 447 23.63 24.89 -0.92
CA THR A 447 22.84 24.67 0.32
C THR A 447 22.90 23.19 0.73
N PRO A 448 23.02 22.86 2.03
CA PRO A 448 22.94 21.49 2.50
C PRO A 448 21.68 20.81 1.96
N MET A 449 21.84 19.63 1.35
CA MET A 449 20.75 18.97 0.64
C MET A 449 19.58 18.58 1.57
N GLU A 450 19.84 18.38 2.88
CA GLU A 450 18.78 18.21 3.89
C GLU A 450 17.82 19.39 3.97
N GLU A 451 18.25 20.60 3.61
CA GLU A 451 17.43 21.83 3.60
C GLU A 451 16.69 22.05 2.26
N LEU A 452 17.12 21.42 1.16
CA LEU A 452 16.62 21.70 -0.19
C LEU A 452 15.48 20.82 -0.65
N LEU A 453 15.53 19.52 -0.35
CA LEU A 453 14.38 18.63 -0.47
C LEU A 453 13.67 18.60 0.88
N SER A 454 13.07 19.73 1.26
CA SER A 454 12.25 19.78 2.46
C SER A 454 11.05 18.87 2.26
N MET A 455 11.11 17.69 2.88
CA MET A 455 9.98 16.78 2.98
C MET A 455 9.30 17.04 4.31
N GLN A 456 8.24 17.85 4.27
CA GLN A 456 7.39 18.08 5.44
C GLN A 456 6.60 16.81 5.72
N ARG A 457 6.92 16.16 6.84
CA ARG A 457 6.12 15.05 7.35
C ARG A 457 4.82 15.60 7.92
N LEU A 458 3.71 15.01 7.48
CA LEU A 458 2.37 15.32 7.97
C LEU A 458 1.87 14.15 8.83
N TYR A 459 1.03 14.48 9.81
CA TYR A 459 0.47 13.52 10.74
C TYR A 459 -1.04 13.71 10.85
N ILE A 460 -1.79 12.61 10.84
CA ILE A 460 -3.23 12.61 11.08
C ILE A 460 -3.52 12.05 12.47
N SER A 461 -3.97 12.94 13.36
CA SER A 461 -4.46 12.59 14.69
C SER A 461 -5.92 12.18 14.63
N GLY A 462 -6.34 11.35 15.57
CA GLY A 462 -7.71 10.87 15.66
C GLY A 462 -7.93 10.04 16.91
N SER A 463 -9.07 9.38 16.98
CA SER A 463 -9.45 8.50 18.08
C SER A 463 -9.71 7.08 17.60
N ASP A 464 -9.38 6.12 18.46
CA ASP A 464 -9.76 4.73 18.27
C ASP A 464 -11.26 4.52 18.55
N ALA A 465 -11.93 3.79 17.66
CA ALA A 465 -13.32 3.41 17.82
C ALA A 465 -13.55 1.98 17.36
N TYR A 466 -14.18 1.16 18.21
CA TYR A 466 -14.75 -0.10 17.75
C TYR A 466 -16.14 0.19 17.17
N ILE A 467 -16.31 -0.01 15.86
CA ILE A 467 -17.53 0.29 15.11
C ILE A 467 -18.12 -1.02 14.61
N TYR A 468 -19.42 -1.20 14.78
CA TYR A 468 -20.15 -2.34 14.23
C TYR A 468 -20.35 -2.15 12.72
N ASP A 469 -19.67 -2.96 11.90
CA ASP A 469 -19.69 -2.86 10.44
C ASP A 469 -20.99 -3.41 9.86
N TYR A 470 -22.03 -2.59 9.87
CA TYR A 470 -23.31 -2.92 9.27
C TYR A 470 -24.11 -1.66 8.93
N ASP A 471 -24.56 -1.55 7.69
CA ASP A 471 -25.57 -0.57 7.28
C ASP A 471 -26.95 -1.24 7.23
N PRO A 472 -27.82 -1.05 8.25
CA PRO A 472 -29.16 -1.63 8.27
C PRO A 472 -30.07 -1.11 7.15
N ARG A 473 -29.72 -0.01 6.46
CA ARG A 473 -30.52 0.55 5.35
C ARG A 473 -30.30 -0.22 4.05
N SER A 474 -29.08 -0.71 3.83
CA SER A 474 -28.71 -1.50 2.65
C SER A 474 -28.57 -3.00 2.93
N GLY A 475 -28.49 -3.40 4.20
CA GLY A 475 -28.23 -4.78 4.60
C GLY A 475 -26.78 -5.24 4.40
N GLN A 476 -25.86 -4.29 4.14
CA GLN A 476 -24.46 -4.56 3.81
C GLN A 476 -23.54 -4.43 5.02
N GLY A 477 -22.42 -5.16 5.01
CA GLY A 477 -21.37 -5.09 6.03
C GLY A 477 -21.12 -6.43 6.70
N THR A 478 -19.95 -6.55 7.33
CA THR A 478 -19.46 -7.81 7.89
C THR A 478 -20.17 -8.23 9.19
N ARG A 479 -21.04 -7.38 9.74
CA ARG A 479 -21.81 -7.64 10.98
C ARG A 479 -20.93 -7.92 12.19
N MET A 480 -19.77 -7.26 12.26
CA MET A 480 -18.77 -7.41 13.31
C MET A 480 -18.34 -6.08 13.91
N ASN A 481 -17.84 -6.11 15.14
CA ASN A 481 -17.15 -4.96 15.73
C ASN A 481 -15.72 -4.90 15.20
N LEU A 482 -15.44 -3.91 14.37
CA LEU A 482 -14.10 -3.69 13.83
C LEU A 482 -13.44 -2.53 14.57
N TYR A 483 -12.15 -2.66 14.89
CA TYR A 483 -11.33 -1.52 15.28
C TYR A 483 -11.19 -0.57 14.10
N ASN A 484 -11.44 0.71 14.30
CA ASN A 484 -11.30 1.77 13.31
C ASN A 484 -10.57 2.96 13.92
N PHE A 485 -9.80 3.64 13.08
CA PHE A 485 -9.23 4.94 13.39
C PHE A 485 -10.13 6.04 12.83
N VAL A 486 -10.58 6.96 13.68
CA VAL A 486 -11.44 8.08 13.26
C VAL A 486 -10.64 9.37 13.36
N PRO A 487 -10.27 9.98 12.22
CA PRO A 487 -9.51 11.23 12.21
C PRO A 487 -10.23 12.36 12.94
N TYR A 488 -9.46 13.23 13.58
CA TYR A 488 -9.97 14.52 14.02
C TYR A 488 -10.14 15.45 12.81
N GLU A 489 -11.29 16.12 12.72
CA GLU A 489 -11.64 17.03 11.63
C GLU A 489 -10.60 18.16 11.49
N GLU A 490 -10.13 18.71 12.61
CA GLU A 490 -9.16 19.79 12.64
C GLU A 490 -7.76 19.31 12.18
N SER A 491 -7.37 18.09 12.56
CA SER A 491 -6.12 17.47 12.14
C SER A 491 -6.12 17.22 10.63
N LEU A 492 -7.17 16.58 10.12
CA LEU A 492 -7.34 16.32 8.70
C LEU A 492 -7.32 17.62 7.90
N GLN A 493 -8.01 18.67 8.35
CA GLN A 493 -8.03 19.95 7.65
C GLN A 493 -6.65 20.62 7.62
N ALA A 494 -5.87 20.55 8.71
CA ALA A 494 -4.50 21.10 8.75
C ALA A 494 -3.57 20.37 7.77
N VAL A 495 -3.68 19.04 7.69
CA VAL A 495 -2.93 18.20 6.73
C VAL A 495 -3.30 18.56 5.29
N ILE A 496 -4.60 18.63 4.97
CA ILE A 496 -5.09 19.00 3.64
C ILE A 496 -4.63 20.41 3.25
N ASP A 497 -4.66 21.35 4.20
CA ASP A 497 -4.20 22.72 3.97
C ASP A 497 -2.72 22.77 3.61
N ALA A 498 -1.87 22.04 4.34
CA ALA A 498 -0.44 21.96 4.05
C ALA A 498 -0.17 21.35 2.66
N MET A 499 -0.89 20.29 2.29
CA MET A 499 -0.80 19.70 0.94
C MET A 499 -1.24 20.70 -0.14
N LYS A 500 -2.35 21.41 0.07
CA LYS A 500 -2.84 22.43 -0.89
C LYS A 500 -1.88 23.61 -1.02
N VAL A 501 -1.21 24.02 0.06
CA VAL A 501 -0.16 25.03 0.00
C VAL A 501 1.00 24.55 -0.85
N ASN A 502 1.49 23.33 -0.62
CA ASN A 502 2.58 22.77 -1.43
C ASN A 502 2.20 22.66 -2.92
N LEU A 503 0.95 22.29 -3.21
CA LEU A 503 0.40 22.22 -4.57
C LEU A 503 0.10 23.60 -5.20
N GLY A 504 0.26 24.70 -4.47
CA GLY A 504 -0.09 26.05 -4.96
C GLY A 504 -1.60 26.29 -5.10
N LEU A 505 -2.43 25.45 -4.48
CA LEU A 505 -3.89 25.56 -4.46
C LEU A 505 -4.39 26.45 -3.31
N LYS A 506 -3.52 26.80 -2.37
CA LYS A 506 -3.81 27.66 -1.23
C LYS A 506 -2.61 28.54 -0.91
N GLU A 507 -2.86 29.80 -0.58
CA GLU A 507 -1.80 30.72 -0.16
C GLU A 507 -1.23 30.33 1.22
N PRO A 508 0.11 30.34 1.41
CA PRO A 508 0.72 30.01 2.68
C PRO A 508 0.41 31.07 3.74
N LYS A 509 0.10 30.62 4.96
CA LYS A 509 0.03 31.52 6.13
C LYS A 509 1.44 31.83 6.61
N MET A 510 1.89 33.06 6.38
CA MET A 510 3.20 33.53 6.86
C MET A 510 3.20 33.64 8.39
N ILE A 511 4.00 32.81 9.06
CA ILE A 511 4.34 32.99 10.47
C ILE A 511 5.39 34.10 10.53
N LYS A 512 5.05 35.24 11.16
CA LYS A 512 5.91 36.44 11.20
C LYS A 512 6.76 36.55 12.46
N GLU A 513 6.51 35.70 13.44
CA GLU A 513 7.15 35.72 14.75
C GLU A 513 7.71 34.33 15.03
N PHE A 514 8.99 34.28 15.42
CA PHE A 514 9.68 33.05 15.80
C PHE A 514 10.32 33.29 17.17
N SER A 515 10.10 32.37 18.10
CA SER A 515 10.69 32.37 19.43
C SER A 515 11.28 31.01 19.71
N PHE A 516 12.49 30.96 20.27
CA PHE A 516 13.13 29.72 20.72
C PHE A 516 13.77 29.94 22.09
N ASP A 517 13.87 28.88 22.88
CA ASP A 517 14.65 28.84 24.11
C ASP A 517 15.89 27.98 23.86
N ILE A 518 17.05 28.43 24.33
CA ILE A 518 18.31 27.67 24.22
C ILE A 518 18.32 26.41 25.11
N ASN A 519 17.49 26.39 26.15
CA ASN A 519 17.40 25.29 27.10
C ASN A 519 16.31 24.28 26.74
N GLU A 520 15.44 24.61 25.78
CA GLU A 520 14.43 23.67 25.27
C GLU A 520 14.89 23.16 23.90
N PRO A 521 15.15 21.84 23.75
CA PRO A 521 15.47 21.26 22.45
C PRO A 521 14.38 21.61 21.45
N TYR A 522 14.77 22.10 20.27
CA TYR A 522 13.81 22.35 19.20
C TYR A 522 13.15 21.04 18.77
N GLU A 523 11.85 20.92 19.02
CA GLU A 523 11.04 19.85 18.44
C GLU A 523 10.36 20.35 17.16
N GLU A 524 10.60 19.66 16.04
CA GLU A 524 9.92 19.95 14.78
C GLU A 524 8.41 19.84 15.00
N THR A 525 7.68 20.95 14.79
CA THR A 525 6.21 20.92 14.89
C THR A 525 5.64 20.13 13.71
N ILE A 526 5.11 18.95 13.98
CA ILE A 526 4.52 18.09 12.96
C ILE A 526 3.09 18.55 12.69
N ILE A 527 2.83 19.03 11.47
CA ILE A 527 1.50 19.50 11.06
C ILE A 527 0.47 18.38 11.20
N GLY A 528 -0.64 18.70 11.87
CA GLY A 528 -1.77 17.80 12.10
C GLY A 528 -1.65 16.96 13.38
N LYS A 529 -0.49 16.93 14.05
CA LYS A 529 -0.35 16.27 15.36
C LYS A 529 -1.08 17.08 16.43
N MET A 530 -2.01 16.44 17.13
CA MET A 530 -2.77 17.00 18.25
C MET A 530 -3.25 15.91 19.22
N ASN A 531 -3.49 16.32 20.47
CA ASN A 531 -3.89 15.40 21.55
C ASN A 531 -5.40 15.12 21.58
N LYS A 532 -6.23 16.07 21.13
CA LYS A 532 -7.69 15.98 21.11
C LYS A 532 -8.24 16.77 19.93
N GLY A 533 -9.36 16.32 19.39
CA GLY A 533 -10.12 17.00 18.33
C GLY A 533 -11.51 16.37 18.18
N THR A 534 -12.22 16.78 17.14
CA THR A 534 -13.60 16.38 16.88
C THR A 534 -13.64 15.23 15.87
N THR A 535 -14.36 14.14 16.19
CA THR A 535 -14.33 12.89 15.39
C THR A 535 -15.52 12.72 14.44
N GLY A 536 -16.47 13.66 14.44
CA GLY A 536 -17.64 13.65 13.56
C GLY A 536 -18.57 12.44 13.67
N ILE A 537 -18.27 11.47 14.55
CA ILE A 537 -18.96 10.18 14.67
C ILE A 537 -19.73 10.09 15.99
N ASN A 538 -20.94 9.53 15.93
CA ASN A 538 -21.71 9.15 17.10
C ASN A 538 -22.04 7.66 16.98
N LEU A 539 -21.79 6.90 18.05
CA LEU A 539 -22.03 5.46 18.08
C LEU A 539 -23.26 5.14 18.91
N LEU A 540 -24.08 4.21 18.43
CA LEU A 540 -25.24 3.72 19.15
C LEU A 540 -24.79 3.04 20.46
N PRO A 541 -25.30 3.43 21.64
CA PRO A 541 -24.94 2.77 22.89
C PRO A 541 -25.59 1.38 22.99
N ASP A 542 -25.10 0.60 23.96
CA ASP A 542 -25.82 -0.59 24.43
C ASP A 542 -26.87 -0.15 25.44
N PHE A 543 -28.15 -0.20 25.04
CA PHE A 543 -29.28 0.14 25.89
C PHE A 543 -29.69 -1.02 26.81
N SER A 544 -29.02 -2.17 26.76
CA SER A 544 -29.37 -3.33 27.58
C SER A 544 -29.25 -2.98 29.07
N GLY A 545 -30.38 -3.02 29.78
CA GLY A 545 -30.46 -2.59 31.19
C GLY A 545 -30.97 -1.17 31.41
N ASP A 546 -31.02 -0.33 30.38
CA ASP A 546 -31.61 1.01 30.45
C ASP A 546 -33.15 0.97 30.48
N THR A 547 -33.75 2.14 30.70
CA THR A 547 -35.21 2.32 30.60
C THR A 547 -35.62 2.72 29.19
N GLU A 548 -36.85 2.37 28.80
CA GLU A 548 -37.44 2.82 27.51
C GLU A 548 -37.33 4.35 27.32
N ALA A 549 -37.48 5.13 28.39
CA ALA A 549 -37.39 6.59 28.35
C ALA A 549 -36.00 7.09 27.90
N ILE A 550 -34.92 6.42 28.34
CA ILE A 550 -33.55 6.75 27.93
C ILE A 550 -33.41 6.54 26.42
N VAL A 551 -33.88 5.40 25.89
CA VAL A 551 -33.80 5.10 24.45
C VAL A 551 -34.59 6.12 23.62
N ARG A 552 -35.78 6.53 24.07
CA ARG A 552 -36.60 7.55 23.38
C ARG A 552 -35.95 8.93 23.40
N SER A 553 -35.25 9.29 24.48
CA SER A 553 -34.47 10.52 24.57
C SER A 553 -33.34 10.55 23.55
N TRP A 554 -32.60 9.43 23.44
CA TRP A 554 -31.58 9.25 22.40
C TRP A 554 -32.17 9.33 20.99
N GLY A 555 -33.31 8.66 20.75
CA GLY A 555 -34.03 8.72 19.48
C GLY A 555 -34.39 10.14 19.07
N SER A 556 -34.85 10.95 20.03
CA SER A 556 -35.20 12.36 19.80
C SER A 556 -33.96 13.23 19.52
N ARG A 557 -32.85 12.99 20.23
CA ARG A 557 -31.61 13.75 20.07
C ARG A 557 -30.93 13.51 18.72
N TYR A 558 -30.91 12.25 18.27
CA TYR A 558 -30.16 11.83 17.09
C TYR A 558 -31.05 11.49 15.88
N GLY A 559 -32.37 11.72 15.98
CA GLY A 559 -33.29 11.65 14.86
C GLY A 559 -33.70 10.25 14.41
N PHE A 560 -33.75 9.27 15.33
CA PHE A 560 -34.22 7.91 15.02
C PHE A 560 -35.49 7.52 15.80
N THR A 561 -36.30 6.67 15.17
CA THR A 561 -37.57 6.21 15.76
C THR A 561 -37.38 4.96 16.64
N VAL A 562 -38.17 4.85 17.72
CA VAL A 562 -38.08 3.73 18.68
C VAL A 562 -39.40 2.95 18.71
N ALA A 563 -39.35 1.72 18.18
CA ALA A 563 -40.41 0.73 18.31
C ALA A 563 -40.18 -0.16 19.54
N VAL A 564 -41.24 -0.50 20.26
CA VAL A 564 -41.16 -1.25 21.53
C VAL A 564 -41.93 -2.54 21.43
N LYS A 565 -41.29 -3.65 21.81
CA LYS A 565 -41.91 -4.97 21.96
C LYS A 565 -41.82 -5.40 23.43
N GLN A 566 -42.94 -5.78 24.02
CA GLN A 566 -42.95 -6.28 25.40
C GLN A 566 -42.57 -7.77 25.41
N VAL A 567 -41.63 -8.16 26.27
CA VAL A 567 -41.15 -9.54 26.41
C VAL A 567 -41.22 -9.99 27.87
N ALA A 568 -41.51 -11.28 28.09
CA ALA A 568 -41.47 -11.87 29.42
C ALA A 568 -40.03 -11.94 29.94
N SER A 569 -39.77 -11.33 31.09
CA SER A 569 -38.45 -11.34 31.72
C SER A 569 -38.57 -11.17 33.23
N SER A 570 -37.57 -11.69 33.95
CA SER A 570 -37.39 -11.50 35.40
C SER A 570 -36.84 -10.11 35.76
N ARG A 571 -36.37 -9.33 34.78
CA ARG A 571 -35.93 -7.95 34.99
C ARG A 571 -37.11 -7.02 35.29
N ALA A 572 -36.84 -5.90 35.95
CA ALA A 572 -37.84 -4.89 36.28
C ALA A 572 -38.64 -4.46 35.04
N LYS A 573 -39.94 -4.21 35.24
CA LYS A 573 -40.83 -3.76 34.16
C LYS A 573 -40.32 -2.45 33.58
N GLY A 574 -40.25 -2.36 32.25
CA GLY A 574 -39.74 -1.16 31.56
C GLY A 574 -38.23 -1.17 31.29
N THR A 575 -37.50 -2.19 31.77
CA THR A 575 -36.08 -2.38 31.45
C THR A 575 -35.90 -2.98 30.05
N VAL A 576 -34.99 -2.40 29.26
CA VAL A 576 -34.59 -2.91 27.96
C VAL A 576 -33.80 -4.20 28.12
N ILE A 577 -34.23 -5.24 27.41
CA ILE A 577 -33.60 -6.56 27.38
C ILE A 577 -32.62 -6.68 26.22
N SER A 578 -33.04 -6.19 25.06
CA SER A 578 -32.23 -6.22 23.84
C SER A 578 -32.71 -5.18 22.84
N GLN A 579 -31.85 -4.88 21.87
CA GLN A 579 -32.10 -3.94 20.79
C GLN A 579 -31.86 -4.62 19.43
N SER A 580 -32.63 -4.22 18.41
CA SER A 580 -32.57 -4.82 17.08
C SER A 580 -31.34 -4.43 16.27
N ILE A 581 -30.71 -3.30 16.60
CA ILE A 581 -29.49 -2.82 15.97
C ILE A 581 -28.38 -2.90 17.01
N PRO A 582 -27.29 -3.63 16.77
CA PRO A 582 -26.21 -3.77 17.74
C PRO A 582 -25.61 -2.43 18.18
N ALA A 583 -25.15 -2.38 19.43
CA ALA A 583 -24.35 -1.26 19.93
C ALA A 583 -23.11 -1.04 19.05
N LYS A 584 -22.52 0.15 19.10
CA LYS A 584 -21.39 0.59 18.29
C LYS A 584 -21.67 0.76 16.79
N THR A 585 -22.92 0.64 16.36
CA THR A 585 -23.33 1.01 14.99
C THR A 585 -23.21 2.53 14.83
N ASP A 586 -22.63 3.00 13.72
CA ASP A 586 -22.62 4.43 13.39
C ASP A 586 -24.07 4.94 13.28
N MET A 587 -24.39 5.95 14.09
CA MET A 587 -25.73 6.50 14.19
C MET A 587 -26.23 7.11 12.87
N GLU A 588 -25.33 7.46 11.95
CA GLU A 588 -25.70 7.89 10.59
C GLU A 588 -26.56 6.84 9.84
N TYR A 589 -26.42 5.56 10.21
CA TYR A 589 -27.16 4.47 9.58
C TYR A 589 -28.44 4.09 10.34
N VAL A 590 -28.68 4.65 11.53
CA VAL A 590 -29.81 4.28 12.39
C VAL A 590 -31.00 5.21 12.14
N LYS A 591 -32.01 4.75 11.38
CA LYS A 591 -33.29 5.47 11.21
C LYS A 591 -34.39 5.02 12.18
N SER A 592 -34.37 3.74 12.54
CA SER A 592 -35.36 3.14 13.43
C SER A 592 -34.74 1.98 14.20
N ILE A 593 -35.06 1.86 15.48
CA ILE A 593 -34.65 0.73 16.32
C ILE A 593 -35.88 0.08 16.95
N THR A 594 -35.87 -1.25 17.06
CA THR A 594 -36.83 -1.99 17.89
C THR A 594 -36.13 -2.43 19.17
N ILE A 595 -36.72 -2.11 20.32
CA ILE A 595 -36.25 -2.57 21.62
C ILE A 595 -37.24 -3.58 22.22
N ASN A 596 -36.71 -4.62 22.82
CA ASN A 596 -37.47 -5.56 23.63
C ASN A 596 -37.41 -5.10 25.08
N VAL A 597 -38.57 -4.87 25.70
CA VAL A 597 -38.69 -4.32 27.06
C VAL A 597 -39.37 -5.34 27.97
N SER A 598 -38.86 -5.50 29.18
CA SER A 598 -39.44 -6.42 30.18
C SER A 598 -40.84 -5.99 30.58
N ASN A 599 -41.77 -6.95 30.56
CA ASN A 599 -43.11 -6.78 31.14
C ASN A 599 -43.16 -7.11 32.66
N GLY A 600 -42.06 -7.59 33.25
CA GLY A 600 -41.96 -7.94 34.67
C GLY A 600 -42.59 -9.28 35.08
N ALA A 601 -42.99 -10.13 34.13
CA ALA A 601 -43.73 -11.37 34.41
C ALA A 601 -42.87 -12.55 34.94
N GLY A 602 -41.54 -12.40 35.05
CA GLY A 602 -40.63 -13.47 35.50
C GLY A 602 -40.27 -13.46 36.99
N ALA A 603 -40.87 -12.57 37.79
CA ALA A 603 -40.61 -12.45 39.23
C ALA A 603 -41.78 -12.99 40.06
N THR A 604 -42.12 -14.27 39.93
CA THR A 604 -42.91 -14.96 40.97
C THR A 604 -41.96 -15.36 42.09
N ARG A 605 -42.03 -14.67 43.24
CA ARG A 605 -41.52 -15.19 44.51
C ARG A 605 -42.19 -16.56 44.77
N PRO A 606 -41.45 -17.61 45.17
CA PRO A 606 -42.08 -18.71 45.88
C PRO A 606 -42.72 -18.12 47.13
N LYS A 607 -44.02 -18.36 47.31
CA LYS A 607 -44.67 -18.15 48.60
C LYS A 607 -44.09 -19.17 49.56
N ASP A 608 -43.74 -18.70 50.76
CA ASP A 608 -43.61 -19.54 51.93
C ASP A 608 -44.92 -20.31 52.11
N ASP A 609 -44.86 -21.63 52.07
CA ASP A 609 -45.81 -22.51 52.73
C ASP A 609 -44.97 -23.56 53.46
N ASP A 610 -44.92 -23.40 54.78
CA ASP A 610 -44.43 -24.35 55.77
C ASP A 610 -45.24 -25.66 55.75
N GLU A 611 -44.64 -26.70 56.35
CA GLU A 611 -45.14 -28.05 56.66
C GLU A 611 -44.76 -29.15 55.63
N ASP A 612 -43.65 -29.87 55.86
CA ASP A 612 -43.67 -30.99 56.82
C ASP A 612 -42.27 -31.58 57.10
N LYS A 613 -42.06 -32.05 58.33
CA LYS A 613 -40.80 -32.66 58.80
C LYS A 613 -40.74 -34.15 58.40
N LYS A 614 -39.57 -34.64 57.96
CA LYS A 614 -38.68 -35.55 58.71
C LYS A 614 -37.74 -36.43 57.85
N GLU A 615 -36.52 -36.52 58.37
CA GLU A 615 -35.61 -37.68 58.40
C GLU A 615 -34.71 -37.98 57.18
N THR A 616 -33.44 -37.60 57.35
CA THR A 616 -32.21 -38.11 56.69
C THR A 616 -32.03 -39.63 56.85
N PRO A 617 -31.26 -40.26 55.94
CA PRO A 617 -29.96 -40.78 56.37
C PRO A 617 -28.78 -40.52 55.41
N LYS A 618 -27.58 -40.59 56.00
CA LYS A 618 -26.21 -40.41 55.47
C LYS A 618 -25.73 -41.58 54.57
N PRO A 619 -24.56 -41.44 53.89
CA PRO A 619 -24.09 -42.24 52.74
C PRO A 619 -23.03 -43.31 53.06
N THR A 620 -22.82 -44.28 52.14
CA THR A 620 -21.74 -45.29 52.18
C THR A 620 -21.33 -45.71 50.74
N GLN A 621 -20.15 -45.26 50.25
CA GLN A 621 -18.90 -46.02 49.88
C GLN A 621 -18.88 -46.76 48.52
N THR A 622 -18.10 -46.32 47.49
CA THR A 622 -16.66 -46.61 47.08
C THR A 622 -16.43 -48.04 46.53
N PRO A 623 -15.53 -48.32 45.54
CA PRO A 623 -14.03 -48.18 45.57
C PRO A 623 -13.34 -47.64 44.27
N ASP A 624 -12.18 -46.94 44.37
CA ASP A 624 -10.75 -47.36 44.15
C ASP A 624 -10.39 -47.73 42.68
N ASP A 625 -9.21 -47.46 42.10
CA ASP A 625 -7.87 -47.06 42.57
C ASP A 625 -7.02 -46.62 41.35
N GLY A 626 -5.94 -45.85 41.56
CA GLY A 626 -4.80 -45.79 40.62
C GLY A 626 -4.07 -44.45 40.52
N GLU A 627 -3.01 -44.30 41.31
CA GLU A 627 -2.03 -43.20 41.41
C GLU A 627 -1.23 -42.92 40.13
N ASP A 628 -0.81 -41.66 39.92
CA ASP A 628 0.62 -41.28 39.84
C ASP A 628 0.83 -39.74 39.80
N ASP A 629 1.81 -39.30 40.59
CA ASP A 629 2.18 -37.94 41.01
C ASP A 629 2.76 -37.01 39.93
N VAL A 630 2.45 -35.70 39.99
CA VAL A 630 3.46 -34.62 39.89
C VAL A 630 3.04 -33.38 40.72
N VAL A 631 3.97 -32.98 41.60
CA VAL A 631 4.07 -31.85 42.54
C VAL A 631 3.54 -30.48 42.07
N LYS A 632 2.81 -29.78 42.94
CA LYS A 632 2.38 -28.37 42.81
C LYS A 632 3.13 -27.51 43.85
N PRO A 633 3.90 -26.46 43.47
CA PRO A 633 4.59 -25.61 44.44
C PRO A 633 3.67 -24.54 45.05
N THR A 634 3.85 -24.31 46.35
CA THR A 634 3.24 -23.30 47.22
C THR A 634 3.69 -21.87 46.85
N PRO A 635 2.85 -20.83 47.00
CA PRO A 635 3.23 -19.45 46.70
C PRO A 635 4.11 -18.83 47.80
N THR A 636 5.21 -18.20 47.38
CA THR A 636 6.13 -17.39 48.20
C THR A 636 5.58 -15.96 48.38
N PRO A 637 5.72 -15.31 49.55
CA PRO A 637 5.28 -13.92 49.75
C PRO A 637 6.18 -12.92 49.01
N THR A 638 5.56 -11.93 48.37
CA THR A 638 6.20 -10.79 47.70
C THR A 638 6.77 -9.81 48.73
N PRO A 639 7.99 -9.27 48.54
CA PRO A 639 8.50 -8.16 49.35
C PRO A 639 7.92 -6.81 48.88
N ASP A 640 7.72 -5.89 49.83
CA ASP A 640 7.29 -4.51 49.59
C ASP A 640 8.27 -3.75 48.67
N PRO A 641 7.79 -2.82 47.84
CA PRO A 641 8.63 -2.03 46.95
C PRO A 641 9.41 -0.95 47.72
N THR A 642 10.73 -1.02 47.64
CA THR A 642 11.66 0.04 48.05
C THR A 642 11.44 1.30 47.19
N PRO A 643 11.41 2.51 47.77
CA PRO A 643 11.29 3.75 46.99
C PRO A 643 12.52 3.99 46.09
N PRO A 644 12.37 4.66 44.94
CA PRO A 644 13.46 4.90 44.00
C PRO A 644 14.53 5.81 44.62
N SER A 645 15.80 5.42 44.43
CA SER A 645 16.98 6.23 44.71
C SER A 645 17.04 7.46 43.80
N GLU A 646 17.32 8.63 44.37
CA GLU A 646 17.63 9.86 43.63
C GLU A 646 18.70 9.63 42.56
N PRO A 647 18.59 10.26 41.38
CA PRO A 647 19.63 10.17 40.36
C PRO A 647 20.89 10.92 40.83
N THR A 648 21.99 10.19 40.97
CA THR A 648 23.34 10.74 41.06
C THR A 648 23.70 11.47 39.78
N LEU A 649 23.98 12.77 39.88
CA LEU A 649 24.54 13.58 38.80
C LEU A 649 25.86 12.97 38.27
N PRO A 650 26.13 12.98 36.95
CA PRO A 650 27.44 12.65 36.41
C PRO A 650 28.51 13.65 36.90
N PRO A 651 29.78 13.23 37.07
CA PRO A 651 30.84 14.17 37.41
C PRO A 651 31.06 15.17 36.27
N GLU A 652 31.20 16.44 36.64
CA GLU A 652 31.60 17.56 35.78
C GLU A 652 32.81 17.17 34.91
N ILE A 653 32.67 17.30 33.59
CA ILE A 653 33.79 17.22 32.67
C ILE A 653 34.53 18.55 32.72
N ASP A 654 35.79 18.51 33.16
CA ASP A 654 36.75 19.61 33.15
C ASP A 654 36.91 20.17 31.72
N PRO A 655 36.68 21.48 31.49
CA PRO A 655 36.83 22.09 30.18
C PRO A 655 38.30 22.44 29.93
N SER A 656 39.18 21.43 29.90
CA SER A 656 40.54 21.56 29.38
C SER A 656 41.19 20.22 29.02
N ALA A 657 40.76 19.61 27.91
CA ALA A 657 41.55 18.62 27.15
C ALA A 657 41.14 18.56 25.68
#